data_AF-A0AAV7GXI5-F1
#
_entry.id   AF-A0AAV7GXI5-F1
#
_cell.length_a   1.000
_cell.length_b   1.000
_cell.length_c   1.000
_cell.angle_alpha   90.00
_cell.angle_beta   90.00
_cell.angle_gamma   90.00
#
_symmetry.space_group_name_H-M   'P 1'
#
loop_
_entity.id
_entity.type
_entity.pdbx_description
1 polymer ?
#
loop_
_entity_poly.entity_id
_entity_poly.type
_entity_poly.pdbx_seq_one_letter_code
_entity_poly.pdbx_strand_id
1 'polypeptide(L)'
;MPGYNCIDNEDIIDAKDGINFDVEREEDEGGAVGETFIDYRPPKLSLGDPHPDPVVETSSLSAVQPPEPTYHLKIMDELEKSKALSCLQIETIVYACQRHLQHLQNGARAGFFIGDGAGVGKGRTIAGLIWENWHHRNQKALWISVGSDLKFDARRDLDDVGAACVEGLHALCAESKQQLVLLDAVHALNKLPYSKLDSKAVGIKDGVVFLTYNSLIASSEKGRSRLQQLLQWCGSDFDGLIVFDECHKAKNLIPEAGGQATRTGEAVLEIQARLPEARVVYCSATGASEPRNMGYMVRLGLWGDGTCFPRFNDFLGALDKGGVGALELVAMDMKARGMYVCRTLSYKGAEFEVIEAPLEEKMMDMYKKAAEFWAELRVELLSASAFLPDEKPNSSQLWRLYWASHQRFFRHMCMSAKVPAAVRLAKQALAENKCVVIGLQSTGEARTEEAVTKYGLELDDFISGPRELLLKLVEDNYPLPPKPDIARRDQNVKELHRKRHSATQDISYKGRARKALKWKAENDDCESDEESLTDSGHESSESDEEFRMCEICNSEEEKKLLLHCSCCGQQVHPACLVPPWMDLIPDEWSCYSCKEKTDEYLQARDAYIAELLKRYEAANERKLKILDIIKSLDLPNNPLDDIIDQLGGPENVAEMTGRKGMLVRVSGGKGVVYQARNTKDVALEMVNMHEKKLFMDGDKLVAIISEAGSAGVSLQADKRALNQRRRVHLTLELPWSADRAIQQFGRTHRSNQASAPEYRLLFTNLGGERRFASIVAKRLESLGALTQGDRRAGPSLSAYNYDSYYGKKALWTMYRGIMEQDLLAVVPPGCSSDNLSSIQEFIIKAKAALVSVGIVRDTILCNGKDGNKLSGRIVDSDMHDVGRFLNRLLGLPPDIQNRLFELFINILELLVHNARREGQFDSGIVDIKANIIEQQGSPKTVHVDNLSGASTVLFTFTVDRGITWEFAKDVFDERQKDGHVSTNDGFYESRREWIGRRHYMLALEGTLAGMYKIFRPAVGEVLREMPLAELKSKYRKVSSIEKANKGWVEEYEVSAEQASGL
;
A
#
# COMPACT_ATOMS: atom_id res chain seq x y z
N MET A 1 -43.49 -41.94 46.40
CA MET A 1 -44.94 -42.15 46.64
C MET A 1 -45.61 -40.80 46.74
N PRO A 2 -46.83 -40.62 46.20
CA PRO A 2 -47.49 -41.30 45.07
C PRO A 2 -47.79 -40.27 43.95
N GLY A 3 -47.94 -40.59 42.67
CA GLY A 3 -48.76 -41.63 42.02
C GLY A 3 -49.68 -40.88 41.02
N TYR A 4 -50.24 -41.41 39.93
CA TYR A 4 -50.34 -42.69 39.25
C TYR A 4 -50.66 -42.29 37.78
N ASN A 5 -49.99 -42.80 36.74
CA ASN A 5 -50.16 -44.10 36.08
C ASN A 5 -51.35 -44.21 35.10
N CYS A 6 -51.02 -44.83 33.95
CA CYS A 6 -51.85 -45.67 33.05
C CYS A 6 -52.36 -45.02 31.72
N ILE A 7 -51.80 -45.40 30.55
CA ILE A 7 -52.04 -46.62 29.69
C ILE A 7 -53.01 -46.22 28.54
N ASP A 8 -52.89 -46.56 27.25
CA ASP A 8 -51.98 -47.37 26.42
C ASP A 8 -52.36 -47.16 24.92
N ASN A 9 -51.57 -47.78 24.03
CA ASN A 9 -51.81 -48.20 22.62
C ASN A 9 -51.23 -47.29 21.53
N GLU A 10 -50.10 -47.68 20.94
CA GLU A 10 -49.94 -48.65 19.82
C GLU A 10 -50.19 -47.97 18.47
N ASP A 11 -49.10 -47.59 17.79
CA ASP A 11 -48.84 -47.94 16.39
C ASP A 11 -47.46 -47.40 15.97
N ILE A 12 -46.47 -48.28 16.01
CA ILE A 12 -45.17 -48.11 15.35
C ILE A 12 -45.37 -48.58 13.92
N ILE A 13 -45.40 -47.66 12.97
CA ILE A 13 -45.18 -47.96 11.54
C ILE A 13 -44.13 -46.99 11.00
N ASP A 14 -43.05 -47.60 10.50
CA ASP A 14 -42.01 -47.05 9.66
C ASP A 14 -42.53 -46.04 8.62
N ALA A 15 -41.89 -44.88 8.56
CA ALA A 15 -41.73 -44.13 7.32
C ALA A 15 -40.28 -43.63 7.25
N LYS A 16 -39.41 -44.57 6.85
CA LYS A 16 -38.15 -44.26 6.16
C LYS A 16 -38.50 -43.53 4.87
N ASP A 17 -38.28 -42.22 4.85
CA ASP A 17 -37.98 -41.49 3.61
C ASP A 17 -36.82 -40.54 3.91
N GLY A 18 -35.68 -41.14 4.25
CA GLY A 18 -34.39 -40.53 4.00
C GLY A 18 -34.16 -40.58 2.50
N ILE A 19 -34.51 -39.52 1.79
CA ILE A 19 -34.11 -39.36 0.39
C ILE A 19 -32.63 -38.98 0.43
N ASN A 20 -31.79 -40.00 0.51
CA ASN A 20 -30.37 -39.94 0.22
C ASN A 20 -30.28 -39.77 -1.30
N PHE A 21 -30.24 -38.54 -1.78
CA PHE A 21 -29.79 -38.29 -3.15
C PHE A 21 -28.29 -38.51 -3.14
N ASP A 22 -27.89 -39.74 -3.49
CA ASP A 22 -26.53 -40.03 -3.90
C ASP A 22 -26.20 -39.05 -5.03
N VAL A 23 -25.34 -38.08 -4.71
CA VAL A 23 -24.68 -37.26 -5.72
C VAL A 23 -23.75 -38.24 -6.44
N GLU A 24 -24.24 -38.81 -7.54
CA GLU A 24 -23.38 -39.41 -8.54
C GLU A 24 -22.40 -38.31 -8.99
N ARG A 25 -21.25 -38.28 -8.33
CA ARG A 25 -20.02 -37.82 -8.95
C ARG A 25 -19.93 -38.65 -10.23
N GLU A 26 -20.11 -38.00 -11.38
CA GLU A 26 -19.16 -38.34 -12.44
C GLU A 26 -17.79 -38.17 -11.76
N GLU A 27 -17.04 -39.27 -11.67
CA GLU A 27 -15.61 -39.22 -11.39
C GLU A 27 -14.97 -38.40 -12.51
N ASP A 28 -15.20 -37.09 -12.51
CA ASP A 28 -14.39 -36.12 -13.22
C ASP A 28 -13.00 -36.36 -12.65
N GLU A 29 -12.16 -36.95 -13.49
CA GLU A 29 -10.73 -37.14 -13.29
C GLU A 29 -10.23 -35.97 -12.45
N GLY A 30 -9.82 -36.26 -11.20
CA GLY A 30 -9.36 -35.24 -10.27
C GLY A 30 -8.44 -34.27 -11.02
N GLY A 31 -8.80 -32.97 -10.97
CA GLY A 31 -8.28 -31.93 -11.86
C GLY A 31 -6.82 -32.15 -12.24
N ALA A 32 -6.52 -32.00 -13.53
CA ALA A 32 -5.23 -32.36 -14.12
C ALA A 32 -4.05 -31.98 -13.21
N VAL A 33 -3.23 -32.99 -12.85
CA VAL A 33 -2.11 -32.89 -11.90
C VAL A 33 -1.28 -31.60 -12.13
N GLY A 34 -1.46 -30.60 -11.26
CA GLY A 34 -0.70 -29.33 -11.26
C GLY A 34 -1.51 -28.02 -11.41
N GLU A 35 -2.84 -28.06 -11.30
CA GLU A 35 -3.68 -26.85 -11.24
C GLU A 35 -3.64 -26.18 -9.85
N THR A 36 -3.36 -24.86 -9.80
CA THR A 36 -3.36 -24.10 -8.52
C THR A 36 -4.76 -23.75 -8.03
N PHE A 37 -5.73 -23.73 -8.94
CA PHE A 37 -7.12 -23.43 -8.65
C PHE A 37 -7.98 -24.56 -9.16
N ILE A 38 -8.97 -24.95 -8.36
CA ILE A 38 -9.93 -26.00 -8.68
C ILE A 38 -11.31 -25.35 -8.72
N ASP A 39 -12.12 -25.74 -9.71
CA ASP A 39 -13.51 -25.30 -9.84
C ASP A 39 -14.28 -25.66 -8.56
N TYR A 40 -14.93 -24.66 -8.00
CA TYR A 40 -15.63 -24.77 -6.73
C TYR A 40 -17.11 -25.02 -6.93
N ARG A 41 -17.62 -26.05 -6.26
CA ARG A 41 -19.05 -26.24 -6.01
C ARG A 41 -19.22 -26.57 -4.53
N PRO A 42 -20.31 -26.11 -3.89
CA PRO A 42 -20.62 -26.47 -2.51
C PRO A 42 -20.55 -28.00 -2.33
N PRO A 43 -19.65 -28.53 -1.50
CA PRO A 43 -19.41 -29.97 -1.42
C PRO A 43 -20.50 -30.70 -0.63
N LYS A 44 -21.24 -29.99 0.23
CA LYS A 44 -22.20 -30.57 1.18
C LYS A 44 -23.62 -30.02 1.06
N LEU A 45 -23.84 -29.03 0.21
CA LEU A 45 -25.14 -28.37 0.05
C LEU A 45 -25.57 -28.40 -1.42
N SER A 46 -26.75 -28.94 -1.67
CA SER A 46 -27.40 -29.00 -2.98
C SER A 46 -28.53 -27.97 -3.12
N LEU A 47 -28.35 -26.79 -2.52
CA LEU A 47 -29.36 -25.73 -2.46
C LEU A 47 -29.07 -24.62 -3.48
N GLY A 48 -30.12 -24.16 -4.18
CA GLY A 48 -30.06 -23.02 -5.10
C GLY A 48 -29.40 -23.30 -6.46
N ASP A 49 -29.48 -22.32 -7.34
CA ASP A 49 -28.95 -22.43 -8.70
C ASP A 49 -27.41 -22.27 -8.75
N PRO A 50 -26.72 -22.86 -9.74
CA PRO A 50 -25.30 -22.63 -9.97
C PRO A 50 -24.97 -21.14 -10.11
N HIS A 51 -23.78 -20.75 -9.65
CA HIS A 51 -23.30 -19.39 -9.84
C HIS A 51 -23.14 -19.07 -11.35
N PRO A 52 -23.50 -17.85 -11.81
CA PRO A 52 -23.58 -17.51 -13.24
C PRO A 52 -22.25 -17.62 -14.01
N ASP A 53 -21.13 -17.58 -13.29
CA ASP A 53 -19.78 -17.73 -13.83
C ASP A 53 -18.97 -18.71 -12.97
N PRO A 54 -17.95 -19.38 -13.55
CA PRO A 54 -17.12 -20.32 -12.81
C PRO A 54 -16.40 -19.63 -11.64
N VAL A 55 -16.50 -20.24 -10.47
CA VAL A 55 -15.81 -19.82 -9.25
C VAL A 55 -14.82 -20.92 -8.89
N VAL A 56 -13.65 -20.53 -8.43
CA VAL A 56 -12.56 -21.45 -8.08
C VAL A 56 -12.09 -21.19 -6.66
N GLU A 57 -11.46 -22.19 -6.05
CA GLU A 57 -10.69 -22.05 -4.81
C GLU A 57 -9.26 -22.57 -5.01
N THR A 58 -8.36 -22.25 -4.08
CA THR A 58 -6.98 -22.76 -4.16
C THR A 58 -6.96 -24.27 -3.93
N SER A 59 -6.03 -24.97 -4.58
CA SER A 59 -5.85 -26.42 -4.40
C SER A 59 -5.66 -26.80 -2.92
N SER A 60 -4.95 -25.97 -2.15
CA SER A 60 -4.77 -26.13 -0.70
C SER A 60 -6.08 -26.05 0.08
N LEU A 61 -6.95 -25.09 -0.23
CA LEU A 61 -8.26 -24.97 0.43
C LEU A 61 -9.21 -26.08 0.00
N SER A 62 -9.18 -26.54 -1.25
CA SER A 62 -10.01 -27.66 -1.71
C SER A 62 -9.66 -29.00 -1.09
N ALA A 63 -8.43 -29.15 -0.60
CA ALA A 63 -8.00 -30.36 0.10
C ALA A 63 -8.72 -30.53 1.46
N VAL A 64 -9.39 -29.49 1.96
CA VAL A 64 -10.10 -29.50 3.24
C VAL A 64 -11.57 -29.21 3.03
N GLN A 65 -12.41 -30.05 3.64
CA GLN A 65 -13.86 -29.90 3.60
C GLN A 65 -14.37 -29.06 4.78
N PRO A 66 -15.39 -28.21 4.58
CA PRO A 66 -16.06 -27.52 5.67
C PRO A 66 -16.83 -28.51 6.57
N PRO A 67 -17.28 -28.11 7.78
CA PRO A 67 -18.05 -28.99 8.66
C PRO A 67 -19.43 -29.33 8.06
N GLU A 68 -20.13 -30.30 8.65
CA GLU A 68 -21.50 -30.62 8.22
C GLU A 68 -22.44 -29.41 8.41
N PRO A 69 -23.25 -29.07 7.39
CA PRO A 69 -24.25 -28.03 7.52
C PRO A 69 -25.40 -28.53 8.40
N THR A 70 -25.67 -27.81 9.47
CA THR A 70 -26.73 -28.11 10.46
C THR A 70 -27.76 -27.01 10.58
N TYR A 71 -27.47 -25.83 10.01
CA TYR A 71 -28.37 -24.68 10.03
C TYR A 71 -29.36 -24.72 8.86
N HIS A 72 -30.64 -24.49 9.16
CA HIS A 72 -31.71 -24.41 8.17
C HIS A 72 -32.15 -22.95 8.01
N LEU A 73 -32.10 -22.42 6.79
CA LEU A 73 -32.47 -21.03 6.49
C LEU A 73 -33.98 -20.83 6.58
N LYS A 74 -34.42 -19.73 7.20
CA LYS A 74 -35.85 -19.33 7.19
C LYS A 74 -36.28 -18.74 5.86
N ILE A 75 -35.37 -18.09 5.15
CA ILE A 75 -35.65 -17.46 3.84
C ILE A 75 -35.61 -18.46 2.67
N MET A 76 -35.48 -19.76 2.92
CA MET A 76 -35.27 -20.76 1.87
C MET A 76 -36.39 -20.78 0.82
N ASP A 77 -37.65 -20.82 1.26
CA ASP A 77 -38.82 -20.83 0.35
C ASP A 77 -38.88 -19.60 -0.56
N GLU A 78 -38.42 -18.46 -0.07
CA GLU A 78 -38.39 -17.19 -0.80
C GLU A 78 -37.20 -17.14 -1.77
N LEU A 79 -36.06 -17.72 -1.38
CA LEU A 79 -34.89 -17.90 -2.24
C LEU A 79 -35.16 -18.87 -3.39
N GLU A 80 -35.89 -19.96 -3.17
CA GLU A 80 -36.24 -20.91 -4.24
C GLU A 80 -37.15 -20.28 -5.30
N LYS A 81 -38.08 -19.42 -4.87
CA LYS A 81 -38.99 -18.70 -5.79
C LYS A 81 -38.27 -17.59 -6.55
N SER A 82 -37.43 -16.82 -5.85
CA SER A 82 -36.75 -15.65 -6.42
C SER A 82 -35.51 -16.01 -7.23
N LYS A 83 -34.85 -17.14 -6.90
CA LYS A 83 -33.54 -17.55 -7.45
C LYS A 83 -32.48 -16.45 -7.36
N ALA A 84 -32.60 -15.59 -6.33
CA ALA A 84 -31.82 -14.36 -6.26
C ALA A 84 -30.35 -14.60 -5.83
N LEU A 85 -30.09 -15.69 -5.10
CA LEU A 85 -28.78 -16.12 -4.65
C LEU A 85 -28.37 -17.45 -5.28
N SER A 86 -27.09 -17.57 -5.59
CA SER A 86 -26.47 -18.81 -6.06
C SER A 86 -26.18 -19.79 -4.92
N CYS A 87 -25.99 -21.07 -5.26
CA CYS A 87 -25.70 -22.13 -4.31
C CYS A 87 -24.52 -21.83 -3.37
N LEU A 88 -23.43 -21.24 -3.89
CA LEU A 88 -22.26 -20.87 -3.09
C LEU A 88 -22.52 -19.72 -2.13
N GLN A 89 -23.43 -18.80 -2.49
CA GLN A 89 -23.83 -17.69 -1.63
C GLN A 89 -24.71 -18.21 -0.49
N ILE A 90 -25.66 -19.10 -0.80
CA ILE A 90 -26.51 -19.79 0.17
C ILE A 90 -25.67 -20.59 1.16
N GLU A 91 -24.70 -21.37 0.69
CA GLU A 91 -23.75 -22.10 1.54
C GLU A 91 -23.05 -21.18 2.54
N THR A 92 -22.64 -20.00 2.10
CA THR A 92 -21.97 -19.03 2.97
C THR A 92 -22.89 -18.54 4.08
N ILE A 93 -24.16 -18.29 3.74
CA ILE A 93 -25.17 -17.85 4.71
C ILE A 93 -25.41 -18.95 5.75
N VAL A 94 -25.53 -20.22 5.30
CA VAL A 94 -25.69 -21.38 6.19
C VAL A 94 -24.52 -21.48 7.18
N TYR A 95 -23.27 -21.46 6.70
CA TYR A 95 -22.12 -21.58 7.59
C TYR A 95 -21.93 -20.37 8.51
N ALA A 96 -22.19 -19.15 8.02
CA ALA A 96 -22.14 -17.96 8.85
C ALA A 96 -23.19 -18.00 9.97
N CYS A 97 -24.44 -18.35 9.65
CA CYS A 97 -25.51 -18.48 10.64
C CYS A 97 -25.25 -19.62 11.63
N GLN A 98 -24.74 -20.77 11.16
CA GLN A 98 -24.31 -21.88 12.02
C GLN A 98 -23.22 -21.43 13.00
N ARG A 99 -22.20 -20.71 12.51
CA ARG A 99 -21.11 -20.20 13.36
C ARG A 99 -21.63 -19.18 14.37
N HIS A 100 -22.59 -18.34 13.99
CA HIS A 100 -23.22 -17.37 14.88
C HIS A 100 -24.04 -18.00 16.01
N LEU A 101 -24.36 -19.30 15.98
CA LEU A 101 -24.99 -20.00 17.12
C LEU A 101 -24.00 -20.34 18.24
N GLN A 102 -22.70 -20.21 18.01
CA GLN A 102 -21.64 -20.59 18.94
C GLN A 102 -21.08 -19.39 19.70
N HIS A 103 -20.58 -19.64 20.91
CA HIS A 103 -19.85 -18.68 21.73
C HIS A 103 -18.40 -19.13 21.95
N LEU A 104 -17.49 -18.17 21.97
CA LEU A 104 -16.10 -18.37 22.36
C LEU A 104 -15.98 -18.56 23.88
N GLN A 105 -14.85 -19.05 24.36
CA GLN A 105 -14.64 -19.31 25.80
C GLN A 105 -14.72 -18.04 26.67
N ASN A 106 -14.43 -16.87 26.11
CA ASN A 106 -14.60 -15.58 26.79
C ASN A 106 -16.06 -15.09 26.86
N GLY A 107 -17.02 -15.94 26.44
CA GLY A 107 -18.45 -15.66 26.51
C GLY A 107 -19.00 -14.83 25.35
N ALA A 108 -18.16 -14.36 24.42
CA ALA A 108 -18.65 -13.59 23.28
C ALA A 108 -19.05 -14.48 22.10
N ARG A 109 -20.01 -14.02 21.30
CA ARG A 109 -20.48 -14.75 20.11
C ARG A 109 -19.36 -14.94 19.09
N ALA A 110 -19.29 -16.10 18.47
CA ALA A 110 -18.30 -16.39 17.44
C ALA A 110 -18.61 -15.64 16.13
N GLY A 111 -17.56 -15.19 15.45
CA GLY A 111 -17.65 -14.49 14.16
C GLY A 111 -17.33 -15.38 12.97
N PHE A 112 -17.64 -14.88 11.78
CA PHE A 112 -17.40 -15.57 10.51
C PHE A 112 -16.62 -14.67 9.54
N PHE A 113 -15.75 -15.26 8.72
CA PHE A 113 -14.94 -14.53 7.75
C PHE A 113 -15.24 -14.93 6.31
N ILE A 114 -15.72 -13.96 5.52
CA ILE A 114 -15.93 -14.06 4.08
C ILE A 114 -14.69 -13.51 3.38
N GLY A 115 -13.81 -14.42 2.95
CA GLY A 115 -12.59 -14.14 2.19
C GLY A 115 -12.78 -14.10 0.67
N ASP A 116 -14.01 -14.20 0.17
CA ASP A 116 -14.25 -14.30 -1.27
C ASP A 116 -13.65 -13.12 -2.07
N GLY A 117 -13.15 -13.43 -3.27
CA GLY A 117 -12.61 -12.49 -4.24
C GLY A 117 -13.65 -11.52 -4.80
N ALA A 118 -13.19 -10.57 -5.62
CA ALA A 118 -14.10 -9.71 -6.37
C ALA A 118 -14.92 -10.55 -7.37
N GLY A 119 -16.18 -10.18 -7.60
CA GLY A 119 -17.06 -10.86 -8.58
C GLY A 119 -17.87 -12.04 -8.05
N VAL A 120 -17.54 -12.63 -6.89
CA VAL A 120 -18.31 -13.74 -6.28
C VAL A 120 -19.65 -13.29 -5.69
N GLY A 121 -19.82 -11.98 -5.45
CA GLY A 121 -21.08 -11.40 -4.98
C GLY A 121 -21.19 -11.23 -3.46
N LYS A 122 -20.08 -10.92 -2.77
CA LYS A 122 -20.02 -10.64 -1.32
C LYS A 122 -21.13 -9.72 -0.81
N GLY A 123 -21.44 -8.64 -1.52
CA GLY A 123 -22.51 -7.70 -1.15
C GLY A 123 -23.89 -8.34 -1.15
N ARG A 124 -24.19 -9.20 -2.13
CA ARG A 124 -25.41 -10.03 -2.15
C ARG A 124 -25.43 -11.06 -1.02
N THR A 125 -24.29 -11.67 -0.70
CA THR A 125 -24.18 -12.58 0.46
C THR A 125 -24.47 -11.84 1.78
N ILE A 126 -23.93 -10.64 1.96
CA ILE A 126 -24.21 -9.78 3.11
C ILE A 126 -25.70 -9.42 3.16
N ALA A 127 -26.29 -9.04 2.03
CA ALA A 127 -27.71 -8.75 1.93
C ALA A 127 -28.58 -9.95 2.33
N GLY A 128 -28.23 -11.16 1.88
CA GLY A 128 -28.89 -12.41 2.30
C GLY A 128 -28.76 -12.70 3.79
N LEU A 129 -27.59 -12.40 4.40
CA LEU A 129 -27.41 -12.50 5.85
C LEU A 129 -28.29 -11.51 6.63
N ILE A 130 -28.39 -10.27 6.16
CA ILE A 130 -29.28 -9.25 6.74
C ILE A 130 -30.72 -9.74 6.65
N TRP A 131 -31.12 -10.28 5.49
CA TRP A 131 -32.47 -10.78 5.26
C TRP A 131 -32.82 -11.98 6.16
N GLU A 132 -31.93 -12.97 6.28
CA GLU A 132 -32.13 -14.10 7.20
C GLU A 132 -32.30 -13.62 8.65
N ASN A 133 -31.44 -12.70 9.12
CA ASN A 133 -31.55 -12.13 10.46
C ASN A 133 -32.87 -11.36 10.67
N TRP A 134 -33.38 -10.70 9.63
CA TRP A 134 -34.66 -10.00 9.67
C TRP A 134 -35.83 -10.95 10.00
N HIS A 135 -35.84 -12.17 9.42
CA HIS A 135 -36.84 -13.21 9.70
C HIS A 135 -36.69 -13.85 11.10
N HIS A 136 -35.57 -13.60 11.80
CA HIS A 136 -35.40 -13.91 13.22
C HIS A 136 -35.78 -12.74 14.15
N ARG A 137 -36.43 -11.70 13.62
CA ARG A 137 -36.79 -10.44 14.33
C ARG A 137 -35.59 -9.59 14.76
N ASN A 138 -34.41 -9.86 14.19
CA ASN A 138 -33.21 -9.06 14.42
C ASN A 138 -33.10 -7.99 13.34
N GLN A 139 -33.90 -6.94 13.51
CA GLN A 139 -34.15 -5.91 12.49
C GLN A 139 -33.16 -4.74 12.53
N LYS A 140 -32.06 -4.86 13.27
CA LYS A 140 -31.01 -3.83 13.36
C LYS A 140 -29.70 -4.38 12.83
N ALA A 141 -29.14 -3.75 11.81
CA ALA A 141 -27.84 -4.13 11.24
C ALA A 141 -26.91 -2.91 11.08
N LEU A 142 -25.62 -3.12 11.32
CA LEU A 142 -24.55 -2.16 11.03
C LEU A 142 -23.74 -2.64 9.82
N TRP A 143 -23.70 -1.84 8.75
CA TRP A 143 -22.89 -2.12 7.56
C TRP A 143 -21.77 -1.10 7.44
N ILE A 144 -20.59 -1.47 7.93
CA ILE A 144 -19.40 -0.61 7.96
C ILE A 144 -18.56 -0.91 6.72
N SER A 145 -18.32 0.10 5.87
CA SER A 145 -17.52 -0.05 4.65
C SER A 145 -16.53 1.11 4.47
N VAL A 146 -15.85 1.18 3.33
CA VAL A 146 -14.76 2.13 3.07
C VAL A 146 -15.19 3.50 2.55
N GLY A 147 -16.28 3.57 1.79
CA GLY A 147 -16.74 4.79 1.12
C GLY A 147 -18.24 4.99 1.33
N SER A 148 -18.68 6.25 1.38
CA SER A 148 -20.09 6.59 1.50
C SER A 148 -20.92 6.13 0.30
N ASP A 149 -20.32 6.12 -0.89
CA ASP A 149 -21.00 5.83 -2.15
C ASP A 149 -21.38 4.35 -2.26
N LEU A 150 -20.69 3.48 -1.51
CA LEU A 150 -21.02 2.06 -1.39
C LEU A 150 -22.38 1.82 -0.71
N LYS A 151 -23.02 2.85 -0.12
CA LYS A 151 -24.44 2.76 0.28
C LYS A 151 -25.33 2.38 -0.90
N PHE A 152 -25.07 2.92 -2.09
CA PHE A 152 -25.90 2.65 -3.27
C PHE A 152 -25.74 1.20 -3.74
N ASP A 153 -24.52 0.65 -3.65
CA ASP A 153 -24.26 -0.78 -3.88
C ASP A 153 -24.95 -1.65 -2.83
N ALA A 154 -24.83 -1.31 -1.54
CA ALA A 154 -25.49 -2.05 -0.46
C ALA A 154 -27.01 -2.05 -0.62
N ARG A 155 -27.60 -0.91 -1.01
CA ARG A 155 -29.03 -0.80 -1.29
C ARG A 155 -29.44 -1.67 -2.48
N ARG A 156 -28.73 -1.55 -3.61
CA ARG A 156 -28.96 -2.40 -4.78
C ARG A 156 -28.88 -3.88 -4.40
N ASP A 157 -27.89 -4.29 -3.62
CA ASP A 157 -27.69 -5.69 -3.27
C ASP A 157 -28.82 -6.21 -2.37
N LEU A 158 -29.40 -5.38 -1.49
CA LEU A 158 -30.61 -5.69 -0.71
C LEU A 158 -31.86 -5.82 -1.59
N ASP A 159 -32.03 -4.90 -2.54
CA ASP A 159 -33.15 -4.94 -3.49
C ASP A 159 -33.05 -6.19 -4.39
N ASP A 160 -31.85 -6.50 -4.87
CA ASP A 160 -31.54 -7.63 -5.75
C ASP A 160 -31.83 -9.00 -5.13
N VAL A 161 -31.63 -9.15 -3.81
CA VAL A 161 -31.90 -10.42 -3.11
C VAL A 161 -33.37 -10.60 -2.73
N GLY A 162 -34.22 -9.60 -3.00
CA GLY A 162 -35.63 -9.65 -2.62
C GLY A 162 -35.91 -9.26 -1.17
N ALA A 163 -34.94 -8.66 -0.47
CA ALA A 163 -35.11 -8.14 0.89
C ALA A 163 -35.96 -6.84 0.95
N ALA A 164 -36.93 -6.70 0.03
CA ALA A 164 -37.86 -5.58 -0.01
C ALA A 164 -38.76 -5.50 1.24
N CYS A 165 -38.91 -6.60 2.00
CA CYS A 165 -39.60 -6.62 3.30
C CYS A 165 -38.84 -5.91 4.45
N VAL A 166 -37.59 -5.49 4.21
CA VAL A 166 -36.86 -4.55 5.08
C VAL A 166 -37.44 -3.13 4.93
N GLU A 167 -38.25 -2.88 3.89
CA GLU A 167 -39.14 -1.72 3.83
C GLU A 167 -40.35 -1.94 4.75
N GLY A 168 -40.61 -0.97 5.61
CA GLY A 168 -41.83 -0.96 6.42
C GLY A 168 -43.08 -1.03 5.54
N LEU A 169 -43.77 -2.17 5.62
CA LEU A 169 -45.21 -2.32 5.37
C LEU A 169 -45.69 -2.06 3.92
N HIS A 170 -45.29 -2.88 2.95
CA HIS A 170 -46.02 -2.96 1.67
C HIS A 170 -47.15 -4.01 1.75
N ALA A 171 -48.16 -3.73 2.57
CA ALA A 171 -49.47 -4.39 2.53
C ALA A 171 -50.47 -3.61 3.38
N LEU A 172 -50.89 -2.43 2.91
CA LEU A 172 -52.19 -1.78 3.17
C LEU A 172 -52.17 -0.41 2.45
N CYS A 173 -53.25 -0.10 1.73
CA CYS A 173 -53.55 1.20 1.10
C CYS A 173 -52.95 1.46 -0.30
N ALA A 174 -53.29 0.60 -1.26
CA ALA A 174 -53.40 1.03 -2.66
C ALA A 174 -54.73 1.80 -2.88
N GLU A 175 -54.89 3.01 -2.31
CA GLU A 175 -56.06 3.84 -2.65
C GLU A 175 -55.94 5.36 -2.43
N SER A 176 -54.82 5.88 -1.91
CA SER A 176 -54.62 7.34 -1.77
C SER A 176 -53.45 7.83 -2.60
N LYS A 177 -53.76 8.68 -3.60
CA LYS A 177 -52.81 9.49 -4.39
C LYS A 177 -52.13 10.55 -3.52
N GLN A 178 -51.31 10.13 -2.57
CA GLN A 178 -50.41 11.00 -1.82
C GLN A 178 -49.00 10.44 -1.90
N GLN A 179 -48.22 11.05 -2.79
CA GLN A 179 -46.77 11.09 -2.88
C GLN A 179 -46.04 10.06 -2.00
N LEU A 180 -45.71 8.91 -2.60
CA LEU A 180 -44.85 7.87 -2.01
C LEU A 180 -43.57 8.52 -1.45
N VAL A 181 -43.44 8.56 -0.13
CA VAL A 181 -42.16 8.73 0.54
C VAL A 181 -41.61 7.31 0.73
N LEU A 182 -40.73 6.88 -0.17
CA LEU A 182 -39.95 5.65 0.01
C LEU A 182 -39.17 5.76 1.33
N LEU A 183 -39.50 4.92 2.31
CA LEU A 183 -38.71 4.78 3.53
C LEU A 183 -37.40 4.07 3.15
N ASP A 184 -36.32 4.84 3.03
CA ASP A 184 -34.96 4.35 2.79
C ASP A 184 -34.57 3.30 3.84
N ALA A 185 -34.53 2.01 3.50
CA ALA A 185 -34.13 0.93 4.44
C ALA A 185 -32.63 0.96 4.83
N VAL A 186 -31.82 1.73 4.08
CA VAL A 186 -30.38 1.89 4.30
C VAL A 186 -30.09 3.34 4.67
N HIS A 187 -29.79 3.59 5.94
CA HIS A 187 -29.58 4.93 6.47
C HIS A 187 -28.10 5.30 6.50
N ALA A 188 -27.72 6.37 5.80
CA ALA A 188 -26.32 6.83 5.76
C ALA A 188 -25.98 7.65 7.01
N LEU A 189 -25.17 7.10 7.93
CA LEU A 189 -24.87 7.73 9.22
C LEU A 189 -24.29 9.15 9.08
N ASN A 190 -23.46 9.39 8.06
CA ASN A 190 -22.85 10.69 7.80
C ASN A 190 -23.87 11.79 7.45
N LYS A 191 -25.04 11.43 6.90
CA LYS A 191 -26.14 12.37 6.58
C LYS A 191 -27.10 12.58 7.76
N LEU A 192 -26.98 11.78 8.82
CA LEU A 192 -27.85 11.87 10.00
C LEU A 192 -27.27 12.83 11.05
N PRO A 193 -28.10 13.53 11.83
CA PRO A 193 -27.61 14.36 12.93
C PRO A 193 -26.97 13.50 14.04
N TYR A 194 -26.19 14.14 14.91
CA TYR A 194 -25.51 13.50 16.07
C TYR A 194 -26.46 13.29 17.28
N SER A 195 -27.77 13.43 17.11
CA SER A 195 -28.79 13.07 18.12
C SER A 195 -29.06 11.56 18.12
N LYS A 196 -29.76 11.04 19.13
CA LYS A 196 -30.09 9.60 19.16
C LYS A 196 -30.82 9.18 17.88
N LEU A 197 -30.43 8.04 17.30
CA LEU A 197 -30.98 7.57 16.02
C LEU A 197 -32.48 7.22 16.13
N ASP A 198 -32.91 6.72 17.28
CA ASP A 198 -34.30 6.40 17.63
C ASP A 198 -35.11 7.61 18.11
N SER A 199 -34.51 8.80 18.19
CA SER A 199 -35.22 10.01 18.62
C SER A 199 -36.33 10.40 17.65
N LYS A 200 -37.35 11.11 18.12
CA LYS A 200 -38.42 11.67 17.25
C LYS A 200 -37.90 12.52 16.09
N ALA A 201 -36.69 13.08 16.21
CA ALA A 201 -36.07 13.91 15.18
C ALA A 201 -35.41 13.10 14.04
N VAL A 202 -34.99 11.85 14.31
CA VAL A 202 -34.30 10.99 13.34
C VAL A 202 -35.18 9.81 12.93
N GLY A 203 -35.88 9.20 13.88
CA GLY A 203 -36.94 8.22 13.65
C GLY A 203 -36.49 6.81 13.27
N ILE A 204 -35.18 6.50 13.33
CA ILE A 204 -34.63 5.20 12.92
C ILE A 204 -34.68 4.25 14.11
N LYS A 205 -35.73 3.42 14.14
CA LYS A 205 -35.86 2.35 15.14
C LYS A 205 -35.16 1.07 14.68
N ASP A 206 -35.41 0.69 13.44
CA ASP A 206 -34.97 -0.55 12.81
C ASP A 206 -34.45 -0.23 11.40
N GLY A 207 -33.71 -1.16 10.79
CA GLY A 207 -33.12 -1.02 9.46
C GLY A 207 -31.60 -1.24 9.42
N VAL A 208 -30.99 -0.87 8.30
CA VAL A 208 -29.55 -0.98 8.07
C VAL A 208 -28.91 0.40 8.22
N VAL A 209 -28.05 0.58 9.22
CA VAL A 209 -27.23 1.79 9.34
C VAL A 209 -25.93 1.56 8.57
N PHE A 210 -25.78 2.29 7.46
CA PHE A 210 -24.58 2.28 6.63
C PHE A 210 -23.62 3.40 7.06
N LEU A 211 -22.35 3.05 7.25
CA LEU A 211 -21.34 3.98 7.73
C LEU A 211 -19.95 3.65 7.18
N THR A 212 -19.07 4.64 7.17
CA THR A 212 -17.67 4.41 6.82
C THR A 212 -16.82 4.14 8.06
N TYR A 213 -15.67 3.48 7.89
CA TYR A 213 -14.66 3.37 8.94
C TYR A 213 -14.24 4.71 9.55
N ASN A 214 -14.20 5.79 8.75
CA ASN A 214 -13.90 7.13 9.25
C ASN A 214 -15.06 7.72 10.06
N SER A 215 -16.30 7.34 9.74
CA SER A 215 -17.47 7.75 10.50
C SER A 215 -17.47 7.20 11.93
N LEU A 216 -16.89 6.00 12.17
CA LEU A 216 -16.79 5.42 13.52
C LEU A 216 -16.02 6.31 14.50
N ILE A 217 -14.96 6.97 14.02
CA ILE A 217 -14.10 7.83 14.84
C ILE A 217 -14.53 9.30 14.84
N ALA A 218 -15.61 9.64 14.11
CA ALA A 218 -16.05 11.01 13.96
C ALA A 218 -16.78 11.51 15.21
N SER A 219 -16.53 12.77 15.56
CA SER A 219 -17.18 13.47 16.67
C SER A 219 -17.72 14.81 16.21
N SER A 220 -18.84 15.24 16.80
CA SER A 220 -19.37 16.59 16.61
C SER A 220 -18.51 17.65 17.32
N GLU A 221 -18.68 18.91 16.94
CA GLU A 221 -18.08 20.07 17.63
C GLU A 221 -18.43 20.11 19.13
N LYS A 222 -19.60 19.60 19.50
CA LYS A 222 -20.07 19.47 20.90
C LYS A 222 -19.56 18.20 21.59
N GLY A 223 -18.56 17.52 21.03
CA GLY A 223 -17.92 16.34 21.63
C GLY A 223 -18.69 15.01 21.53
N ARG A 224 -19.88 14.98 20.89
CA ARG A 224 -20.65 13.72 20.73
C ARG A 224 -20.01 12.80 19.69
N SER A 225 -19.67 11.58 20.10
CA SER A 225 -19.06 10.55 19.24
C SER A 225 -20.10 9.74 18.47
N ARG A 226 -19.81 9.42 17.20
CA ARG A 226 -20.61 8.49 16.40
C ARG A 226 -20.62 7.07 16.95
N LEU A 227 -19.50 6.59 17.50
CA LEU A 227 -19.43 5.26 18.13
C LEU A 227 -20.42 5.16 19.30
N GLN A 228 -20.46 6.17 20.16
CA GLN A 228 -21.43 6.20 21.27
C GLN A 228 -22.88 6.28 20.79
N GLN A 229 -23.15 7.04 19.73
CA GLN A 229 -24.46 7.12 19.10
C GLN A 229 -24.93 5.74 18.59
N LEU A 230 -24.02 4.95 18.00
CA LEU A 230 -24.32 3.61 17.51
C LEU A 230 -24.54 2.63 18.67
N LEU A 231 -23.67 2.64 19.68
CA LEU A 231 -23.83 1.80 20.88
C LEU A 231 -25.17 2.06 21.58
N GLN A 232 -25.61 3.32 21.63
CA GLN A 232 -26.92 3.67 22.15
C GLN A 232 -28.08 3.12 21.31
N TRP A 233 -27.95 3.13 19.99
CA TRP A 233 -28.99 2.59 19.10
C TRP A 233 -29.05 1.06 19.12
N CYS A 234 -27.90 0.40 19.21
CA CYS A 234 -27.77 -1.04 19.36
C CYS A 234 -28.39 -1.51 20.68
N GLY A 235 -28.08 -0.85 21.80
CA GLY A 235 -28.42 -1.34 23.14
C GLY A 235 -27.37 -2.32 23.68
N SER A 236 -27.49 -2.69 24.96
CA SER A 236 -26.54 -3.58 25.65
C SER A 236 -26.72 -5.06 25.33
N ASP A 237 -27.93 -5.44 24.91
CA ASP A 237 -28.38 -6.79 24.55
C ASP A 237 -28.41 -7.00 23.03
N PHE A 238 -27.72 -6.15 22.28
CA PHE A 238 -27.69 -6.20 20.82
C PHE A 238 -27.12 -7.52 20.33
N ASP A 239 -27.97 -8.33 19.70
CA ASP A 239 -27.59 -9.56 19.02
C ASP A 239 -27.61 -9.41 17.48
N GLY A 240 -27.92 -8.23 16.96
CA GLY A 240 -27.98 -7.94 15.53
C GLY A 240 -26.65 -8.11 14.77
N LEU A 241 -26.71 -7.95 13.46
CA LEU A 241 -25.57 -8.18 12.56
C LEU A 241 -24.66 -6.94 12.48
N ILE A 242 -23.36 -7.15 12.66
CA ILE A 242 -22.30 -6.17 12.38
C ILE A 242 -21.43 -6.70 11.25
N VAL A 243 -21.43 -5.98 10.14
CA VAL A 243 -20.64 -6.31 8.95
C VAL A 243 -19.48 -5.33 8.84
N PHE A 244 -18.27 -5.87 8.86
CA PHE A 244 -17.06 -5.15 8.51
C PHE A 244 -16.71 -5.48 7.05
N ASP A 245 -17.21 -4.67 6.13
CA ASP A 245 -16.98 -4.78 4.69
C ASP A 245 -15.68 -4.07 4.28
N GLU A 246 -14.88 -4.70 3.43
CA GLU A 246 -13.50 -4.31 3.14
C GLU A 246 -12.65 -4.11 4.42
N CYS A 247 -12.79 -5.06 5.36
CA CYS A 247 -12.23 -4.95 6.72
C CYS A 247 -10.71 -4.80 6.79
N HIS A 248 -9.98 -5.10 5.71
CA HIS A 248 -8.55 -4.83 5.58
C HIS A 248 -8.18 -3.35 5.81
N LYS A 249 -9.14 -2.42 5.89
CA LYS A 249 -8.88 -1.00 6.23
C LYS A 249 -8.68 -0.75 7.73
N ALA A 250 -8.99 -1.72 8.59
CA ALA A 250 -8.62 -1.71 10.00
C ALA A 250 -7.20 -2.27 10.26
N LYS A 251 -6.41 -2.56 9.22
CA LYS A 251 -5.11 -3.26 9.28
C LYS A 251 -4.02 -2.62 10.14
N ASN A 252 -4.06 -1.31 10.35
CA ASN A 252 -3.04 -0.60 11.11
C ASN A 252 -3.37 -0.54 12.62
N LEU A 253 -4.06 -1.54 13.14
CA LEU A 253 -4.18 -1.75 14.58
C LEU A 253 -2.81 -2.08 15.20
N ILE A 254 -1.97 -2.82 14.46
CA ILE A 254 -0.63 -3.25 14.91
C ILE A 254 0.40 -2.73 13.92
N PRO A 255 1.06 -1.59 14.21
CA PRO A 255 1.96 -0.92 13.28
C PRO A 255 3.29 -1.67 13.11
N GLU A 256 3.89 -1.55 11.93
CA GLU A 256 5.26 -1.98 11.67
C GLU A 256 6.23 -1.03 12.40
N ALA A 257 6.97 -1.56 13.39
CA ALA A 257 8.04 -0.86 14.10
C ALA A 257 7.63 0.39 14.91
N GLY A 258 7.07 0.19 16.10
CA GLY A 258 7.03 1.22 17.17
C GLY A 258 6.04 2.37 16.97
N GLY A 259 5.13 2.27 16.00
CA GLY A 259 4.02 3.21 15.83
C GLY A 259 2.90 3.02 16.86
N GLN A 260 1.91 3.93 16.85
CA GLN A 260 0.66 3.76 17.59
C GLN A 260 -0.43 3.12 16.73
N ALA A 261 -1.34 2.39 17.36
CA ALA A 261 -2.51 1.84 16.71
C ALA A 261 -3.36 2.96 16.08
N THR A 262 -3.99 2.68 14.93
CA THR A 262 -4.94 3.63 14.36
C THR A 262 -6.21 3.71 15.20
N ARG A 263 -6.71 4.93 15.41
CA ARG A 263 -8.01 5.18 16.08
C ARG A 263 -9.15 4.37 15.46
N THR A 264 -9.09 4.16 14.14
CA THR A 264 -10.06 3.33 13.41
C THR A 264 -10.00 1.86 13.86
N GLY A 265 -8.79 1.27 13.94
CA GLY A 265 -8.62 -0.10 14.43
C GLY A 265 -9.06 -0.25 15.88
N GLU A 266 -8.77 0.74 16.73
CA GLU A 266 -9.22 0.78 18.12
C GLU A 266 -10.75 0.85 18.23
N ALA A 267 -11.41 1.70 17.45
CA ALA A 267 -12.87 1.79 17.42
C ALA A 267 -13.54 0.49 16.95
N VAL A 268 -12.93 -0.23 16.00
CA VAL A 268 -13.38 -1.56 15.55
C VAL A 268 -13.26 -2.60 16.65
N LEU A 269 -12.21 -2.57 17.47
CA LEU A 269 -12.13 -3.44 18.65
C LEU A 269 -13.13 -3.03 19.73
N GLU A 270 -13.29 -1.74 19.97
CA GLU A 270 -14.16 -1.22 21.03
C GLU A 270 -15.62 -1.59 20.78
N ILE A 271 -16.13 -1.41 19.55
CA ILE A 271 -17.53 -1.74 19.24
C ILE A 271 -17.81 -3.25 19.45
N GLN A 272 -16.86 -4.11 19.07
CA GLN A 272 -16.99 -5.56 19.27
C GLN A 272 -16.97 -5.90 20.76
N ALA A 273 -16.07 -5.30 21.54
CA ALA A 273 -15.98 -5.53 22.98
C ALA A 273 -17.23 -5.07 23.74
N ARG A 274 -17.84 -3.96 23.31
CA ARG A 274 -19.06 -3.40 23.91
C ARG A 274 -20.33 -4.15 23.52
N LEU A 275 -20.33 -4.88 22.41
CA LEU A 275 -21.47 -5.66 21.90
C LEU A 275 -21.09 -7.15 21.80
N PRO A 276 -20.97 -7.87 22.93
CA PRO A 276 -20.47 -9.26 22.95
C PRO A 276 -21.40 -10.28 22.28
N GLU A 277 -22.70 -10.01 22.26
CA GLU A 277 -23.71 -10.87 21.64
C GLU A 277 -23.94 -10.60 20.15
N ALA A 278 -23.30 -9.57 19.59
CA ALA A 278 -23.46 -9.21 18.19
C ALA A 278 -22.96 -10.32 17.25
N ARG A 279 -23.69 -10.53 16.17
CA ARG A 279 -23.29 -11.42 15.08
C ARG A 279 -22.28 -10.67 14.21
N VAL A 280 -21.01 -11.10 14.22
CA VAL A 280 -19.93 -10.40 13.50
C VAL A 280 -19.57 -11.14 12.21
N VAL A 281 -19.52 -10.39 11.11
CA VAL A 281 -19.02 -10.86 9.82
C VAL A 281 -17.89 -9.96 9.36
N TYR A 282 -16.73 -10.55 9.14
CA TYR A 282 -15.62 -9.90 8.46
C TYR A 282 -15.73 -10.22 6.97
N CYS A 283 -15.61 -9.22 6.12
CA CYS A 283 -15.76 -9.40 4.68
C CYS A 283 -14.60 -8.68 3.97
N SER A 284 -13.65 -9.44 3.44
CA SER A 284 -12.51 -8.87 2.71
C SER A 284 -11.74 -9.95 1.95
N ALA A 285 -11.52 -9.73 0.66
CA ALA A 285 -10.71 -10.62 -0.18
C ALA A 285 -9.23 -10.67 0.26
N THR A 286 -8.77 -9.64 0.99
CA THR A 286 -7.35 -9.44 1.34
C THR A 286 -7.12 -9.41 2.84
N GLY A 287 -8.16 -9.69 3.63
CA GLY A 287 -8.13 -9.57 5.09
C GLY A 287 -7.14 -10.53 5.77
N ALA A 288 -6.95 -11.72 5.19
CA ALA A 288 -6.01 -12.74 5.68
C ALA A 288 -4.73 -12.87 4.82
N SER A 289 -4.46 -11.94 3.91
CA SER A 289 -3.26 -12.00 3.08
C SER A 289 -1.97 -11.65 3.84
N GLU A 290 -2.09 -10.85 4.91
CA GLU A 290 -0.99 -10.51 5.82
C GLU A 290 -1.43 -10.86 7.25
N PRO A 291 -0.67 -11.68 8.00
CA PRO A 291 -1.03 -12.09 9.36
C PRO A 291 -1.38 -10.93 10.29
N ARG A 292 -0.64 -9.81 10.19
CA ARG A 292 -0.83 -8.59 11.00
C ARG A 292 -2.23 -8.00 10.84
N ASN A 293 -2.83 -8.14 9.66
CA ASN A 293 -4.13 -7.57 9.33
C ASN A 293 -5.28 -8.35 9.97
N MET A 294 -5.01 -9.48 10.63
CA MET A 294 -6.02 -10.24 11.37
C MET A 294 -6.25 -9.69 12.77
N GLY A 295 -5.41 -8.79 13.31
CA GLY A 295 -5.45 -8.40 14.72
C GLY A 295 -6.79 -7.89 15.27
N TYR A 296 -7.65 -7.30 14.43
CA TYR A 296 -8.98 -6.84 14.82
C TYR A 296 -10.07 -7.93 14.75
N MET A 297 -9.76 -9.09 14.15
CA MET A 297 -10.70 -10.19 13.91
C MET A 297 -10.84 -11.11 15.13
N VAL A 298 -10.96 -10.52 16.33
CA VAL A 298 -10.93 -11.25 17.61
C VAL A 298 -12.07 -12.27 17.76
N ARG A 299 -13.18 -12.07 17.04
CA ARG A 299 -14.33 -13.00 17.05
C ARG A 299 -14.09 -14.31 16.29
N LEU A 300 -12.97 -14.44 15.58
CA LEU A 300 -12.57 -15.71 14.97
C LEU A 300 -12.13 -16.74 16.03
N GLY A 301 -11.55 -16.30 17.14
CA GLY A 301 -11.11 -17.19 18.21
C GLY A 301 -9.80 -17.93 17.91
N LEU A 302 -8.93 -17.35 17.07
CA LEU A 302 -7.61 -17.91 16.76
C LEU A 302 -6.56 -17.63 17.86
N TRP A 303 -6.84 -16.66 18.72
CA TRP A 303 -6.04 -16.30 19.90
C TRP A 303 -6.97 -15.87 21.05
N GLY A 304 -6.43 -15.79 22.26
CA GLY A 304 -7.15 -15.47 23.49
C GLY A 304 -7.49 -16.71 24.32
N ASP A 305 -8.44 -16.54 25.25
CA ASP A 305 -8.83 -17.59 26.22
C ASP A 305 -9.21 -18.89 25.50
N GLY A 306 -8.61 -19.99 25.94
CA GLY A 306 -8.88 -21.32 25.37
C GLY A 306 -8.06 -21.71 24.15
N THR A 307 -7.17 -20.85 23.68
CA THR A 307 -6.32 -21.11 22.51
C THR A 307 -4.87 -21.34 22.90
N CYS A 308 -4.07 -21.88 21.98
CA CYS A 308 -2.62 -22.02 22.15
C CYS A 308 -1.88 -20.68 22.15
N PHE A 309 -2.55 -19.58 21.80
CA PHE A 309 -1.98 -18.24 21.66
C PHE A 309 -2.71 -17.26 22.59
N PRO A 310 -2.21 -17.02 23.81
CA PRO A 310 -2.87 -16.12 24.75
C PRO A 310 -3.06 -14.70 24.21
N ARG A 311 -2.10 -14.20 23.42
CA ARG A 311 -2.15 -12.88 22.77
C ARG A 311 -1.92 -12.99 21.28
N PHE A 312 -2.44 -12.01 20.54
CA PHE A 312 -2.24 -11.92 19.09
C PHE A 312 -0.75 -11.87 18.69
N ASN A 313 0.13 -11.23 19.47
CA ASN A 313 1.55 -11.19 19.16
C ASN A 313 2.22 -12.57 19.20
N ASP A 314 1.71 -13.49 20.03
CA ASP A 314 2.21 -14.86 20.09
C ASP A 314 1.82 -15.63 18.82
N PHE A 315 0.56 -15.45 18.37
CA PHE A 315 0.04 -15.97 17.11
C PHE A 315 0.81 -15.41 15.89
N LEU A 316 1.00 -14.09 15.85
CA LEU A 316 1.75 -13.41 14.80
C LEU A 316 3.21 -13.90 14.74
N GLY A 317 3.87 -14.05 15.91
CA GLY A 317 5.23 -14.55 15.98
C GLY A 317 5.38 -15.99 15.48
N ALA A 318 4.34 -16.82 15.65
CA ALA A 318 4.31 -18.17 15.09
C ALA A 318 4.14 -18.15 13.57
N LEU A 319 3.23 -17.33 13.05
CA LEU A 319 3.03 -17.16 11.61
C LEU A 319 4.25 -16.57 10.90
N ASP A 320 4.88 -15.53 11.46
CA ASP A 320 6.09 -14.90 10.89
C ASP A 320 7.26 -15.91 10.79
N LYS A 321 7.37 -16.86 11.73
CA LYS A 321 8.37 -17.95 11.68
C LYS A 321 8.03 -19.04 10.67
N GLY A 322 6.74 -19.35 10.52
CA GLY A 322 6.25 -20.41 9.63
C GLY A 322 6.01 -19.98 8.18
N GLY A 323 6.18 -18.69 7.88
CA GLY A 323 6.12 -18.16 6.52
C GLY A 323 4.74 -18.32 5.87
N VAL A 324 4.73 -18.44 4.54
CA VAL A 324 3.49 -18.53 3.74
C VAL A 324 2.75 -19.85 3.99
N GLY A 325 3.48 -20.95 4.19
CA GLY A 325 2.88 -22.25 4.46
C GLY A 325 2.06 -22.27 5.75
N ALA A 326 2.53 -21.62 6.81
CA ALA A 326 1.76 -21.52 8.06
C ALA A 326 0.46 -20.72 7.90
N LEU A 327 0.48 -19.66 7.08
CA LEU A 327 -0.72 -18.88 6.79
C LEU A 327 -1.76 -19.69 6.01
N GLU A 328 -1.32 -20.50 5.05
CA GLU A 328 -2.19 -21.42 4.30
C GLU A 328 -2.78 -22.50 5.20
N LEU A 329 -2.00 -23.06 6.13
CA LEU A 329 -2.50 -24.01 7.13
C LEU A 329 -3.58 -23.41 8.03
N VAL A 330 -3.39 -22.15 8.48
CA VAL A 330 -4.43 -21.45 9.24
C VAL A 330 -5.69 -21.25 8.40
N ALA A 331 -5.56 -20.93 7.10
CA ALA A 331 -6.71 -20.79 6.21
C ALA A 331 -7.48 -22.12 6.05
N MET A 332 -6.76 -23.23 5.89
CA MET A 332 -7.33 -24.59 5.84
C MET A 332 -8.04 -24.95 7.14
N ASP A 333 -7.41 -24.70 8.30
CA ASP A 333 -7.99 -24.93 9.63
C ASP A 333 -9.26 -24.10 9.85
N MET A 334 -9.26 -22.82 9.47
CA MET A 334 -10.45 -21.98 9.54
C MET A 334 -11.60 -22.50 8.65
N LYS A 335 -11.30 -23.05 7.46
CA LYS A 335 -12.31 -23.69 6.60
C LYS A 335 -12.87 -24.96 7.27
N ALA A 336 -12.00 -25.84 7.78
CA ALA A 336 -12.40 -27.05 8.49
C ALA A 336 -13.30 -26.77 9.70
N ARG A 337 -13.06 -25.66 10.41
CA ARG A 337 -13.86 -25.24 11.56
C ARG A 337 -15.15 -24.49 11.19
N GLY A 338 -15.41 -24.24 9.90
CA GLY A 338 -16.62 -23.57 9.43
C GLY A 338 -16.69 -22.09 9.80
N MET A 339 -15.54 -21.43 9.92
CA MET A 339 -15.45 -20.00 10.25
C MET A 339 -14.93 -19.15 9.09
N TYR A 340 -14.54 -19.77 7.97
CA TYR A 340 -13.94 -19.12 6.83
C TYR A 340 -14.34 -19.77 5.51
N VAL A 341 -14.66 -18.93 4.52
CA VAL A 341 -14.75 -19.32 3.11
C VAL A 341 -13.96 -18.34 2.27
N CYS A 342 -13.24 -18.83 1.26
CA CYS A 342 -12.49 -17.99 0.34
C CYS A 342 -12.44 -18.62 -1.04
N ARG A 343 -13.22 -18.03 -1.94
CA ARG A 343 -13.33 -18.44 -3.34
C ARG A 343 -13.13 -17.22 -4.21
N THR A 344 -12.67 -17.40 -5.45
CA THR A 344 -12.47 -16.29 -6.39
C THR A 344 -13.16 -16.60 -7.71
N LEU A 345 -13.61 -15.55 -8.41
CA LEU A 345 -14.09 -15.70 -9.77
C LEU A 345 -12.95 -16.22 -10.65
N SER A 346 -13.23 -17.22 -11.48
CA SER A 346 -12.25 -17.76 -12.42
C SER A 346 -11.82 -16.69 -13.43
N TYR A 347 -10.54 -16.64 -13.75
CA TYR A 347 -10.01 -15.83 -14.85
C TYR A 347 -10.03 -16.58 -16.19
N LYS A 348 -10.75 -17.70 -16.28
CA LYS A 348 -10.93 -18.44 -17.54
C LYS A 348 -11.44 -17.51 -18.65
N GLY A 349 -10.70 -17.43 -19.74
CA GLY A 349 -10.99 -16.55 -20.89
C GLY A 349 -10.47 -15.11 -20.78
N ALA A 350 -9.93 -14.70 -19.63
CA ALA A 350 -9.20 -13.44 -19.51
C ALA A 350 -7.79 -13.60 -20.09
N GLU A 351 -7.31 -12.58 -20.79
CA GLU A 351 -5.98 -12.55 -21.39
C GLU A 351 -5.11 -11.52 -20.65
N PHE A 352 -3.85 -11.85 -20.39
CA PHE A 352 -2.89 -10.95 -19.74
C PHE A 352 -1.69 -10.75 -20.65
N GLU A 353 -1.40 -9.50 -20.98
CA GLU A 353 -0.26 -9.11 -21.79
C GLU A 353 0.56 -8.05 -21.03
N VAL A 354 1.86 -8.30 -20.89
CA VAL A 354 2.82 -7.33 -20.37
C VAL A 354 3.40 -6.58 -21.56
N ILE A 355 3.18 -5.26 -21.61
CA ILE A 355 3.61 -4.41 -22.71
C ILE A 355 4.72 -3.48 -22.23
N GLU A 356 5.90 -3.64 -22.81
CA GLU A 356 6.99 -2.68 -22.65
C GLU A 356 6.76 -1.48 -23.58
N ALA A 357 6.66 -0.30 -22.98
CA ALA A 357 6.56 1.01 -23.59
C ALA A 357 7.92 1.73 -23.42
N PRO A 358 8.89 1.50 -24.32
CA PRO A 358 10.21 2.11 -24.21
C PRO A 358 10.11 3.64 -24.27
N LEU A 359 10.97 4.33 -23.51
CA LEU A 359 11.07 5.78 -23.58
C LEU A 359 11.46 6.23 -24.99
N GLU A 360 10.64 7.06 -25.60
CA GLU A 360 10.97 7.76 -26.85
C GLU A 360 12.19 8.67 -26.66
N GLU A 361 12.93 8.97 -27.72
CA GLU A 361 14.18 9.74 -27.65
C GLU A 361 13.99 11.10 -26.95
N LYS A 362 12.90 11.82 -27.27
CA LYS A 362 12.55 13.08 -26.59
C LYS A 362 12.34 12.89 -25.10
N MET A 363 11.60 11.85 -24.70
CA MET A 363 11.32 11.55 -23.29
C MET A 363 12.58 11.07 -22.55
N MET A 364 13.47 10.35 -23.23
CA MET A 364 14.75 9.89 -22.69
C MET A 364 15.67 11.06 -22.35
N ASP A 365 15.82 12.02 -23.26
CA ASP A 365 16.60 13.25 -23.04
C ASP A 365 15.98 14.10 -21.91
N MET A 366 14.66 14.25 -21.91
CA MET A 366 13.90 14.94 -20.86
C MET A 366 14.14 14.30 -19.48
N TYR A 367 14.05 12.97 -19.39
CA TYR A 367 14.28 12.23 -18.14
C TYR A 367 15.72 12.40 -17.64
N LYS A 368 16.70 12.32 -18.55
CA LYS A 368 18.11 12.51 -18.24
C LYS A 368 18.37 13.91 -17.65
N LYS A 369 17.92 14.96 -18.33
CA LYS A 369 18.05 16.35 -17.87
C LYS A 369 17.38 16.56 -16.52
N ALA A 370 16.21 15.96 -16.31
CA ALA A 370 15.53 16.03 -15.02
C ALA A 370 16.31 15.33 -13.90
N ALA A 371 16.88 14.14 -14.15
CA ALA A 371 17.73 13.42 -13.18
C ALA A 371 18.99 14.21 -12.82
N GLU A 372 19.65 14.81 -13.81
CA GLU A 372 20.80 15.69 -13.61
C GLU A 372 20.42 16.91 -12.76
N PHE A 373 19.31 17.58 -13.08
CA PHE A 373 18.83 18.73 -12.32
C PHE A 373 18.48 18.37 -10.87
N TRP A 374 17.84 17.24 -10.59
CA TRP A 374 17.57 16.80 -9.22
C TRP A 374 18.88 16.56 -8.45
N ALA A 375 19.91 15.99 -9.08
CA ALA A 375 21.22 15.82 -8.45
C ALA A 375 21.88 17.17 -8.12
N GLU A 376 21.81 18.14 -9.03
CA GLU A 376 22.32 19.50 -8.83
C GLU A 376 21.55 20.25 -7.73
N LEU A 377 20.21 20.18 -7.74
CA LEU A 377 19.34 20.77 -6.73
C LEU A 377 19.69 20.24 -5.33
N ARG A 378 19.98 18.94 -5.21
CA ARG A 378 20.43 18.37 -3.94
C ARG A 378 21.71 19.02 -3.43
N VAL A 379 22.69 19.21 -4.31
CA VAL A 379 23.98 19.82 -3.97
C VAL A 379 23.77 21.28 -3.56
N GLU A 380 22.92 22.03 -4.26
CA GLU A 380 22.62 23.41 -3.91
C GLU A 380 21.87 23.52 -2.57
N LEU A 381 20.88 22.65 -2.31
CA LEU A 381 20.18 22.64 -1.02
C LEU A 381 21.10 22.28 0.15
N LEU A 382 22.06 21.37 -0.06
CA LEU A 382 23.11 21.06 0.93
C LEU A 382 24.01 22.27 1.17
N SER A 383 24.44 22.94 0.09
CA SER A 383 25.27 24.15 0.16
C SER A 383 24.55 25.27 0.92
N ALA A 384 23.31 25.58 0.55
CA ALA A 384 22.51 26.63 1.16
C ALA A 384 22.20 26.33 2.64
N SER A 385 22.00 25.06 3.00
CA SER A 385 21.80 24.64 4.41
C SER A 385 23.05 24.84 5.27
N ALA A 386 24.26 24.80 4.71
CA ALA A 386 25.50 25.00 5.45
C ALA A 386 25.69 26.44 5.94
N PHE A 387 24.98 27.41 5.36
CA PHE A 387 25.04 28.83 5.73
C PHE A 387 24.02 29.23 6.80
N LEU A 388 23.17 28.31 7.27
CA LEU A 388 22.22 28.58 8.35
C LEU A 388 22.92 28.47 9.72
N PRO A 389 22.74 29.44 10.63
CA PRO A 389 23.26 29.34 12.00
C PRO A 389 22.61 28.16 12.73
N ASP A 390 23.42 27.49 13.55
CA ASP A 390 23.23 26.16 14.13
C ASP A 390 22.02 26.06 15.08
N GLU A 391 20.79 26.03 14.54
CA GLU A 391 19.60 25.51 15.21
C GLU A 391 18.96 24.43 14.34
N LYS A 392 19.04 23.17 14.80
CA LYS A 392 18.63 21.95 14.07
C LYS A 392 17.17 21.48 14.28
N PRO A 393 16.09 22.25 14.04
CA PRO A 393 14.77 21.64 13.88
C PRO A 393 14.40 21.21 12.45
N ASN A 394 14.81 21.95 11.40
CA ASN A 394 14.19 21.80 10.06
C ASN A 394 14.95 20.95 9.02
N SER A 395 16.20 20.54 9.28
CA SER A 395 17.00 19.74 8.32
C SER A 395 16.33 18.38 7.99
N SER A 396 15.77 17.69 8.99
CA SER A 396 15.09 16.40 8.79
C SER A 396 13.79 16.53 7.99
N GLN A 397 13.05 17.63 8.18
CA GLN A 397 11.81 17.91 7.46
C GLN A 397 12.05 18.22 5.99
N LEU A 398 13.06 19.06 5.67
CA LEU A 398 13.43 19.38 4.30
C LEU A 398 13.77 18.11 3.50
N TRP A 399 14.64 17.24 4.03
CA TRP A 399 15.04 16.03 3.31
C TRP A 399 13.90 15.02 3.15
N ARG A 400 13.01 14.93 4.15
CA ARG A 400 11.78 14.11 4.03
C ARG A 400 10.88 14.63 2.90
N LEU A 401 10.68 15.94 2.81
CA LEU A 401 9.87 16.57 1.75
C LEU A 401 10.52 16.47 0.38
N TYR A 402 11.83 16.71 0.29
CA TYR A 402 12.63 16.59 -0.92
C TYR A 402 12.47 15.19 -1.51
N TRP A 403 12.69 14.16 -0.70
CA TRP A 403 12.65 12.77 -1.15
C TRP A 403 11.24 12.27 -1.48
N ALA A 404 10.22 12.75 -0.77
CA ALA A 404 8.83 12.48 -1.13
C ALA A 404 8.46 13.14 -2.47
N SER A 405 8.90 14.37 -2.69
CA SER A 405 8.66 15.13 -3.93
C SER A 405 9.40 14.48 -5.11
N HIS A 406 10.67 14.14 -4.93
CA HIS A 406 11.49 13.42 -5.90
C HIS A 406 10.82 12.12 -6.37
N GLN A 407 10.34 11.27 -5.44
CA GLN A 407 9.66 10.03 -5.81
C GLN A 407 8.38 10.28 -6.63
N ARG A 408 7.57 11.27 -6.23
CA ARG A 408 6.35 11.64 -6.96
C ARG A 408 6.65 12.20 -8.36
N PHE A 409 7.71 12.99 -8.48
CA PHE A 409 8.17 13.56 -9.74
C PHE A 409 8.49 12.47 -10.76
N PHE A 410 9.38 11.52 -10.44
CA PHE A 410 9.79 10.50 -11.39
C PHE A 410 8.69 9.48 -11.70
N ARG A 411 7.78 9.21 -10.75
CA ARG A 411 6.57 8.43 -11.05
C ARG A 411 5.70 9.10 -12.11
N HIS A 412 5.49 10.40 -11.99
CA HIS A 412 4.73 11.16 -12.98
C HIS A 412 5.43 11.12 -14.35
N MET A 413 6.77 11.25 -14.38
CA MET A 413 7.55 11.09 -15.62
C MET A 413 7.34 9.71 -16.26
N CYS A 414 7.38 8.62 -15.48
CA CYS A 414 7.10 7.26 -15.99
C CYS A 414 5.67 7.14 -16.53
N MET A 415 4.68 7.75 -15.87
CA MET A 415 3.29 7.74 -16.35
C MET A 415 3.15 8.47 -17.68
N SER A 416 3.70 9.69 -17.79
CA SER A 416 3.67 10.49 -19.02
C SER A 416 4.40 9.77 -20.17
N ALA A 417 5.52 9.09 -19.90
CA ALA A 417 6.24 8.30 -20.90
C ALA A 417 5.38 7.18 -21.54
N LYS A 418 4.35 6.69 -20.83
CA LYS A 418 3.48 5.62 -21.30
C LYS A 418 2.22 6.11 -22.02
N VAL A 419 1.93 7.41 -21.99
CA VAL A 419 0.75 8.01 -22.65
C VAL A 419 0.68 7.67 -24.14
N PRO A 420 1.75 7.81 -24.96
CA PRO A 420 1.68 7.50 -26.39
C PRO A 420 1.32 6.04 -26.66
N ALA A 421 1.89 5.11 -25.88
CA ALA A 421 1.59 3.69 -25.98
C ALA A 421 0.14 3.39 -25.56
N ALA A 422 -0.33 3.99 -24.47
CA ALA A 422 -1.71 3.81 -23.99
C ALA A 422 -2.75 4.31 -25.01
N VAL A 423 -2.54 5.50 -25.58
CA VAL A 423 -3.42 6.07 -26.61
C VAL A 423 -3.43 5.20 -27.86
N ARG A 424 -2.26 4.71 -28.31
CA ARG A 424 -2.16 3.80 -29.47
C ARG A 424 -2.94 2.51 -29.24
N LEU A 425 -2.76 1.87 -28.08
CA LEU A 425 -3.44 0.62 -27.72
C LEU A 425 -4.95 0.83 -27.56
N ALA A 426 -5.37 1.96 -26.99
CA ALA A 426 -6.78 2.31 -26.87
C ALA A 426 -7.43 2.49 -28.25
N LYS A 427 -6.81 3.26 -29.15
CA LYS A 427 -7.29 3.45 -30.52
C LYS A 427 -7.36 2.14 -31.30
N GLN A 428 -6.38 1.26 -31.14
CA GLN A 428 -6.39 -0.08 -31.73
C GLN A 428 -7.58 -0.91 -31.22
N ALA A 429 -7.78 -0.96 -29.89
CA ALA A 429 -8.90 -1.70 -29.30
C ALA A 429 -10.27 -1.18 -29.78
N LEU A 430 -10.43 0.14 -29.89
CA LEU A 430 -11.64 0.75 -30.44
C LEU A 430 -11.86 0.36 -31.92
N ALA A 431 -10.80 0.30 -32.72
CA ALA A 431 -10.87 -0.15 -34.12
C ALA A 431 -11.26 -1.65 -34.23
N GLU A 432 -10.90 -2.46 -33.25
CA GLU A 432 -11.30 -3.87 -33.10
C GLU A 432 -12.72 -4.05 -32.53
N ASN A 433 -13.52 -2.96 -32.45
CA ASN A 433 -14.87 -2.94 -31.86
C ASN A 433 -14.92 -3.40 -30.38
N LYS A 434 -13.86 -3.11 -29.63
CA LYS A 434 -13.78 -3.34 -28.17
C LYS A 434 -14.01 -2.03 -27.41
N CYS A 435 -14.20 -2.13 -26.10
CA CYS A 435 -14.28 -0.98 -25.19
C CYS A 435 -13.03 -0.90 -24.33
N VAL A 436 -12.58 0.30 -24.00
CA VAL A 436 -11.32 0.52 -23.29
C VAL A 436 -11.58 1.02 -21.87
N VAL A 437 -10.86 0.45 -20.91
CA VAL A 437 -10.80 0.95 -19.53
C VAL A 437 -9.34 1.24 -19.20
N ILE A 438 -9.00 2.48 -18.88
CA ILE A 438 -7.66 2.89 -18.51
C ILE A 438 -7.64 3.15 -17.00
N GLY A 439 -6.76 2.46 -16.28
CA GLY A 439 -6.61 2.66 -14.85
C GLY A 439 -5.30 3.33 -14.47
N LEU A 440 -5.40 4.31 -13.57
CA LEU A 440 -4.29 5.06 -12.95
C LEU A 440 -4.48 5.21 -11.44
N GLN A 441 -3.43 5.46 -10.67
CA GLN A 441 -3.58 5.74 -9.24
C GLN A 441 -3.69 7.24 -8.97
N SER A 442 -2.84 8.05 -9.59
CA SER A 442 -2.74 9.49 -9.34
C SER A 442 -3.29 10.33 -10.48
N THR A 443 -4.22 11.25 -10.17
CA THR A 443 -4.90 12.13 -11.13
C THR A 443 -4.24 13.51 -11.32
N GLY A 444 -3.30 13.87 -10.44
CA GLY A 444 -2.61 15.17 -10.45
C GLY A 444 -3.44 16.38 -9.99
N GLU A 445 -4.68 16.16 -9.51
CA GLU A 445 -5.66 17.21 -9.21
C GLU A 445 -5.15 18.37 -8.36
N ALA A 446 -4.53 18.06 -7.21
CA ALA A 446 -4.10 19.08 -6.27
C ALA A 446 -3.14 20.11 -6.92
N ARG A 447 -2.35 19.68 -7.92
CA ARG A 447 -1.48 20.57 -8.68
C ARG A 447 -2.25 21.39 -9.70
N THR A 448 -3.22 20.78 -10.35
CA THR A 448 -4.13 21.50 -11.25
C THR A 448 -4.90 22.60 -10.51
N GLU A 449 -5.49 22.32 -9.35
CA GLU A 449 -6.22 23.32 -8.56
C GLU A 449 -5.32 24.46 -8.04
N GLU A 450 -4.13 24.14 -7.55
CA GLU A 450 -3.14 25.13 -7.09
C GLU A 450 -2.72 26.07 -8.22
N ALA A 451 -2.40 25.53 -9.40
CA ALA A 451 -1.99 26.33 -10.55
C ALA A 451 -3.16 27.14 -11.14
N VAL A 452 -4.38 26.60 -11.17
CA VAL A 452 -5.56 27.38 -11.56
C VAL A 452 -5.81 28.55 -10.60
N THR A 453 -5.57 28.36 -9.29
CA THR A 453 -5.64 29.44 -8.30
C THR A 453 -4.56 30.51 -8.52
N LYS A 454 -3.37 30.10 -8.99
CA LYS A 454 -2.21 30.99 -9.20
C LYS A 454 -2.25 31.74 -10.53
N TYR A 455 -2.65 31.07 -11.61
CA TYR A 455 -2.56 31.56 -12.99
C TYR A 455 -3.92 31.93 -13.61
N GLY A 456 -5.03 31.53 -13.00
CA GLY A 456 -6.39 31.78 -13.49
C GLY A 456 -7.01 30.56 -14.18
N LEU A 457 -8.23 30.75 -14.70
CA LEU A 457 -9.04 29.70 -15.32
C LEU A 457 -8.63 29.38 -16.76
N GLU A 458 -7.99 30.32 -17.47
CA GLU A 458 -7.51 30.18 -18.85
C GLU A 458 -5.99 30.08 -18.84
N LEU A 459 -5.46 29.02 -19.46
CA LEU A 459 -4.03 28.72 -19.49
C LEU A 459 -3.57 28.45 -20.92
N ASP A 460 -2.28 28.64 -21.20
CA ASP A 460 -1.72 28.46 -22.54
C ASP A 460 -1.68 26.98 -22.99
N ASP A 461 -1.44 26.05 -22.05
CA ASP A 461 -1.46 24.60 -22.29
C ASP A 461 -1.75 23.84 -20.98
N PHE A 462 -1.86 22.52 -21.05
CA PHE A 462 -2.02 21.66 -19.87
C PHE A 462 -0.91 21.87 -18.84
N ILE A 463 -1.29 21.75 -17.56
CA ILE A 463 -0.35 21.93 -16.45
C ILE A 463 0.61 20.74 -16.38
N SER A 464 1.91 21.03 -16.32
CA SER A 464 2.93 20.04 -16.02
C SER A 464 2.99 19.77 -14.51
N GLY A 465 2.42 18.64 -14.09
CA GLY A 465 2.47 18.19 -12.69
C GLY A 465 3.90 18.10 -12.11
N PRO A 466 4.89 17.57 -12.85
CA PRO A 466 6.29 17.56 -12.40
C PRO A 466 6.87 18.97 -12.18
N ARG A 467 6.52 19.93 -13.05
CA ARG A 467 6.97 21.33 -12.93
C ARG A 467 6.41 22.00 -11.69
N GLU A 468 5.10 21.95 -11.49
CA GLU A 468 4.45 22.57 -10.32
C GLU A 468 4.96 21.97 -9.00
N LEU A 469 5.23 20.66 -8.99
CA LEU A 469 5.81 20.00 -7.83
C LEU A 469 7.21 20.53 -7.51
N LEU A 470 8.07 20.74 -8.51
CA LEU A 470 9.41 21.29 -8.33
C LEU A 470 9.37 22.76 -7.89
N LEU A 471 8.53 23.58 -8.54
CA LEU A 471 8.36 24.99 -8.19
C LEU A 471 7.94 25.12 -6.74
N LYS A 472 6.90 24.40 -6.31
CA LYS A 472 6.42 24.45 -4.93
C LYS A 472 7.46 23.99 -3.92
N LEU A 473 8.21 22.91 -4.24
CA LEU A 473 9.27 22.42 -3.35
C LEU A 473 10.31 23.52 -3.07
N VAL A 474 10.77 24.23 -4.11
CA VAL A 474 11.77 25.29 -3.98
C VAL A 474 11.17 26.58 -3.43
N GLU A 475 9.96 26.97 -3.85
CA GLU A 475 9.26 28.16 -3.33
C GLU A 475 9.06 28.08 -1.81
N ASP A 476 8.59 26.93 -1.30
CA ASP A 476 8.18 26.80 0.10
C ASP A 476 9.33 26.34 1.03
N ASN A 477 10.31 25.58 0.52
CA ASN A 477 11.26 24.86 1.39
C ASN A 477 12.73 25.21 1.15
N TYR A 478 13.05 26.15 0.25
CA TYR A 478 14.43 26.56 0.05
C TYR A 478 15.00 27.19 1.33
N PRO A 479 16.16 26.73 1.84
CA PRO A 479 16.75 27.23 3.08
C PRO A 479 17.22 28.68 2.89
N LEU A 480 16.48 29.62 3.46
CA LEU A 480 16.85 31.03 3.52
C LEU A 480 17.30 31.39 4.94
N PRO A 481 18.34 32.23 5.11
CA PRO A 481 18.68 32.78 6.41
C PRO A 481 17.51 33.65 6.95
N PRO A 482 17.45 33.92 8.26
CA PRO A 482 16.39 34.74 8.83
C PRO A 482 16.37 36.12 8.17
N LYS A 483 15.17 36.55 7.73
CA LYS A 483 14.98 37.88 7.13
C LYS A 483 15.23 38.94 8.19
N PRO A 484 16.13 39.92 7.96
CA PRO A 484 16.40 40.97 8.94
C PRO A 484 15.19 41.88 9.16
N ASP A 485 14.80 42.10 10.41
CA ASP A 485 13.72 43.03 10.78
C ASP A 485 14.21 44.49 10.71
N ILE A 486 13.87 45.16 9.62
CA ILE A 486 14.21 46.58 9.39
C ILE A 486 13.35 47.51 10.28
N ALA A 487 12.20 47.03 10.78
CA ALA A 487 11.17 47.84 11.45
C ALA A 487 11.49 48.24 12.91
N ARG A 488 12.50 47.67 13.57
CA ARG A 488 12.86 47.96 14.98
C ARG A 488 13.88 49.11 15.15
N ARG A 489 13.93 50.04 14.19
CA ARG A 489 14.89 51.15 14.19
C ARG A 489 14.62 52.17 15.30
N ASP A 490 13.35 52.39 15.67
CA ASP A 490 12.95 53.53 16.51
C ASP A 490 12.59 53.19 17.98
N GLN A 491 12.41 51.91 18.34
CA GLN A 491 11.89 51.54 19.67
C GLN A 491 12.96 51.10 20.70
N ASN A 492 14.21 50.86 20.29
CA ASN A 492 15.22 50.20 21.14
C ASN A 492 16.14 51.13 21.94
N VAL A 493 16.05 52.45 21.80
CA VAL A 493 16.87 53.38 22.61
C VAL A 493 16.42 53.31 24.09
N LYS A 494 15.10 53.25 24.34
CA LYS A 494 14.53 53.15 25.69
C LYS A 494 14.83 51.80 26.39
N GLU A 495 14.99 50.72 25.64
CA GLU A 495 15.26 49.38 26.20
C GLU A 495 16.74 49.20 26.64
N LEU A 496 17.66 49.95 26.04
CA LEU A 496 19.09 50.01 26.40
C LEU A 496 19.31 50.66 27.78
N HIS A 497 18.53 51.69 28.12
CA HIS A 497 18.56 52.31 29.45
C HIS A 497 18.10 51.32 30.53
N ARG A 498 17.06 50.51 30.23
CA ARG A 498 16.48 49.57 31.20
C ARG A 498 17.38 48.37 31.52
N LYS A 499 18.18 47.88 30.55
CA LYS A 499 19.08 46.73 30.74
C LYS A 499 20.39 47.04 31.47
N ARG A 500 20.82 48.31 31.55
CA ARG A 500 22.02 48.72 32.32
C ARG A 500 21.75 48.89 33.81
N HIS A 501 20.53 49.29 34.21
CA HIS A 501 20.15 49.41 35.62
C HIS A 501 20.06 48.07 36.37
N SER A 502 20.03 46.93 35.66
CA SER A 502 20.03 45.59 36.29
C SER A 502 21.43 45.00 36.52
N ALA A 503 22.50 45.69 36.12
CA ALA A 503 23.87 45.18 36.16
C ALA A 503 24.78 45.85 37.22
N THR A 504 24.19 46.51 38.22
CA THR A 504 24.91 47.02 39.40
C THR A 504 24.40 46.34 40.65
N GLN A 505 24.74 45.06 40.80
CA GLN A 505 24.94 44.44 42.10
C GLN A 505 26.19 43.56 41.99
N ASP A 506 27.11 43.80 42.91
CA ASP A 506 28.46 43.26 43.01
C ASP A 506 28.61 41.81 42.53
N ILE A 507 29.69 41.51 41.79
CA ILE A 507 30.64 40.41 42.09
C ILE A 507 31.87 40.50 41.17
N SER A 508 33.00 40.40 41.86
CA SER A 508 34.40 40.38 41.42
C SER A 508 34.76 39.40 40.30
N TYR A 509 35.67 39.83 39.43
CA TYR A 509 36.32 39.04 38.39
C TYR A 509 37.22 37.93 38.98
N LYS A 510 37.01 36.68 38.51
CA LYS A 510 38.09 35.79 38.01
C LYS A 510 37.53 34.55 37.30
N GLY A 511 37.75 34.49 35.97
CA GLY A 511 38.10 33.25 35.27
C GLY A 511 37.02 32.48 34.47
N ARG A 512 37.21 32.49 33.14
CA ARG A 512 36.82 31.48 32.11
C ARG A 512 35.37 31.47 31.54
N ALA A 513 35.30 31.86 30.27
CA ALA A 513 34.67 31.22 29.10
C ALA A 513 33.20 30.69 29.14
N ARG A 514 32.47 31.03 28.06
CA ARG A 514 31.25 30.42 27.48
C ARG A 514 29.89 30.66 28.17
N LYS A 515 29.00 31.39 27.50
CA LYS A 515 27.71 30.89 26.95
C LYS A 515 26.92 32.05 26.30
N ALA A 516 26.57 31.88 25.03
CA ALA A 516 25.53 32.67 24.39
C ALA A 516 24.18 32.36 25.04
N LEU A 517 23.43 33.41 25.38
CA LEU A 517 22.12 33.32 26.01
C LEU A 517 21.11 32.76 25.03
N LYS A 518 20.58 31.58 25.39
CA LYS A 518 19.50 30.85 24.77
C LYS A 518 18.18 31.53 25.16
N TRP A 519 17.48 32.14 24.22
CA TRP A 519 16.11 32.61 24.43
C TRP A 519 15.15 31.42 24.29
N LYS A 520 14.43 31.11 25.37
CA LYS A 520 13.30 30.20 25.35
C LYS A 520 12.07 30.94 24.84
N ALA A 521 11.37 30.31 23.89
CA ALA A 521 9.98 30.59 23.58
C ALA A 521 9.11 29.64 24.41
N GLU A 522 8.11 30.17 25.11
CA GLU A 522 7.00 29.40 25.67
C GLU A 522 5.69 30.16 25.36
N ASN A 523 4.71 29.40 24.86
CA ASN A 523 3.34 29.79 24.54
C ASN A 523 2.42 29.66 25.76
N ASP A 524 1.29 30.36 25.67
CA ASP A 524 -0.06 30.10 26.23
C ASP A 524 -0.28 30.04 27.75
N ASP A 525 -1.10 30.95 28.29
CA ASP A 525 -2.48 30.63 28.69
C ASP A 525 -3.26 31.88 29.21
N CYS A 526 -4.57 31.86 28.95
CA CYS A 526 -5.69 32.68 29.48
C CYS A 526 -5.84 32.53 31.01
N GLU A 527 -6.52 33.34 31.84
CA GLU A 527 -7.79 34.10 31.78
C GLU A 527 -7.84 35.23 32.85
N SER A 528 -8.78 36.16 32.62
CA SER A 528 -9.70 36.91 33.52
C SER A 528 -9.29 37.73 34.76
N ASP A 529 -9.92 38.92 34.81
CA ASP A 529 -10.59 39.68 35.91
C ASP A 529 -9.74 40.25 37.05
N GLU A 530 -9.56 41.58 37.09
CA GLU A 530 -10.41 42.64 37.67
C GLU A 530 -10.18 42.88 39.18
N GLU A 531 -9.78 44.12 39.44
CA GLU A 531 -9.88 44.96 40.65
C GLU A 531 -9.57 44.40 42.05
N SER A 532 -8.68 45.11 42.76
CA SER A 532 -9.13 45.82 43.96
C SER A 532 -8.16 46.93 44.41
N LEU A 533 -8.79 48.05 44.72
CA LEU A 533 -8.29 49.28 45.31
C LEU A 533 -7.70 49.04 46.71
N THR A 534 -6.64 49.78 47.05
CA THR A 534 -6.31 50.35 48.38
C THR A 534 -5.08 51.23 48.17
N ASP A 535 -4.82 52.34 48.84
CA ASP A 535 -5.54 53.16 49.80
C ASP A 535 -4.75 54.49 49.80
N SER A 536 -5.46 55.60 49.88
CA SER A 536 -4.91 56.94 49.97
C SER A 536 -4.55 57.27 51.42
N GLY A 537 -3.40 57.89 51.68
CA GLY A 537 -3.16 58.47 53.02
C GLY A 537 -1.84 59.22 53.20
N HIS A 538 -1.97 60.56 53.20
CA HIS A 538 -1.24 61.58 53.99
C HIS A 538 0.28 61.79 53.79
N GLU A 539 0.66 63.01 53.35
CA GLU A 539 1.27 64.13 54.15
C GLU A 539 2.71 63.81 54.60
N SER A 540 3.74 64.64 54.46
CA SER A 540 3.88 66.10 54.46
C SER A 540 5.28 66.49 53.95
N SER A 541 5.48 67.80 53.73
CA SER A 541 6.72 68.57 53.54
C SER A 541 8.09 67.92 53.76
N GLU A 542 9.02 68.16 52.83
CA GLU A 542 10.20 69.01 53.03
C GLU A 542 10.95 69.14 51.69
N SER A 543 11.33 70.36 51.32
CA SER A 543 12.19 70.61 50.17
C SER A 543 13.63 70.25 50.56
N ASP A 544 13.98 68.98 50.42
CA ASP A 544 15.37 68.53 50.51
C ASP A 544 16.14 69.04 49.29
N GLU A 545 16.94 70.08 49.48
CA GLU A 545 18.00 70.46 48.55
C GLU A 545 19.09 69.38 48.59
N GLU A 546 18.90 68.30 47.82
CA GLU A 546 19.92 67.28 47.59
C GLU A 546 21.12 67.92 46.86
N PHE A 547 22.19 68.24 47.57
CA PHE A 547 23.48 68.58 46.98
C PHE A 547 24.18 67.30 46.49
N ARG A 548 24.78 67.35 45.30
CA ARG A 548 25.55 66.23 44.74
C ARG A 548 26.87 66.73 44.16
N MET A 549 27.85 65.85 44.09
CA MET A 549 29.20 66.20 43.62
C MET A 549 29.30 66.11 42.10
N CYS A 550 29.92 67.11 41.47
CA CYS A 550 30.33 67.01 40.08
C CYS A 550 31.52 66.05 39.94
N GLU A 551 31.40 65.00 39.13
CA GLU A 551 32.47 63.99 38.97
C GLU A 551 33.71 64.48 38.21
N ILE A 552 33.68 65.69 37.61
CA ILE A 552 34.83 66.26 36.88
C ILE A 552 35.67 67.17 37.79
N CYS A 553 35.03 68.02 38.59
CA CYS A 553 35.72 69.01 39.44
C CYS A 553 35.62 68.74 40.94
N ASN A 554 34.88 67.69 41.34
CA ASN A 554 34.65 67.27 42.74
C ASN A 554 34.11 68.36 43.68
N SER A 555 33.42 69.39 43.16
CA SER A 555 32.68 70.34 44.00
C SER A 555 31.24 69.89 44.22
N GLU A 556 30.70 70.19 45.41
CA GLU A 556 29.30 69.96 45.78
C GLU A 556 28.42 71.10 45.26
N GLU A 557 27.33 70.76 44.58
CA GLU A 557 26.41 71.72 43.97
C GLU A 557 24.96 71.20 44.09
N GLU A 558 23.95 72.07 43.95
CA GLU A 558 22.55 71.64 43.95
C GLU A 558 22.28 70.71 42.76
N LYS A 559 21.56 69.60 42.97
CA LYS A 559 21.21 68.61 41.93
C LYS A 559 20.56 69.21 40.67
N LYS A 560 19.88 70.36 40.78
CA LYS A 560 19.26 71.09 39.66
C LYS A 560 20.28 71.75 38.71
N LEU A 561 21.50 71.98 39.18
CA LEU A 561 22.57 72.67 38.44
C LEU A 561 23.56 71.70 37.76
N LEU A 562 23.39 70.39 37.98
CA LEU A 562 24.21 69.32 37.40
C LEU A 562 23.46 68.62 36.24
N LEU A 563 24.15 68.39 35.13
CA LEU A 563 23.67 67.51 34.07
C LEU A 563 23.81 66.06 34.51
N HIS A 564 22.71 65.30 34.46
CA HIS A 564 22.68 63.89 34.78
C HIS A 564 22.68 63.04 33.50
N CYS A 565 23.71 62.21 33.33
CA CYS A 565 23.77 61.29 32.20
C CYS A 565 22.81 60.12 32.39
N SER A 566 21.80 60.02 31.54
CA SER A 566 20.80 58.93 31.55
C SER A 566 21.40 57.54 31.26
N CYS A 567 22.65 57.45 30.80
CA CYS A 567 23.33 56.20 30.43
C CYS A 567 24.24 55.61 31.53
N CYS A 568 24.91 56.45 32.32
CA CYS A 568 25.91 56.03 33.32
C CYS A 568 25.72 56.66 34.70
N GLY A 569 24.74 57.56 34.85
CA GLY A 569 24.42 58.21 36.12
C GLY A 569 25.33 59.39 36.48
N GLN A 570 26.38 59.66 35.69
CA GLN A 570 27.35 60.73 35.97
C GLN A 570 26.68 62.09 36.05
N GLN A 571 27.12 62.88 37.03
CA GLN A 571 26.64 64.23 37.28
C GLN A 571 27.76 65.24 37.07
N VAL A 572 27.56 66.18 36.15
CA VAL A 572 28.61 67.13 35.75
C VAL A 572 28.07 68.53 35.54
N HIS A 573 28.88 69.55 35.84
CA HIS A 573 28.50 70.92 35.48
C HIS A 573 28.49 71.10 33.96
N PRO A 574 27.52 71.86 33.41
CA PRO A 574 27.54 72.28 32.00
C PRO A 574 28.87 72.94 31.61
N ALA A 575 29.46 73.72 32.51
CA ALA A 575 30.73 74.43 32.30
C ALA A 575 31.99 73.54 32.41
N CYS A 576 31.90 72.39 33.07
CA CYS A 576 33.02 71.45 33.21
C CYS A 576 33.19 70.54 31.97
N LEU A 577 32.24 70.56 31.04
CA LEU A 577 32.35 69.89 29.75
C LEU A 577 33.27 70.69 28.81
N VAL A 578 33.98 69.98 27.94
CA VAL A 578 34.83 70.61 26.91
C VAL A 578 34.34 70.14 25.54
N PRO A 579 33.74 71.04 24.71
CA PRO A 579 33.40 72.44 25.02
C PRO A 579 32.23 72.57 26.04
N PRO A 580 32.11 73.72 26.73
CA PRO A 580 31.04 73.97 27.71
C PRO A 580 29.64 73.86 27.07
N TRP A 581 28.70 73.23 27.76
CA TRP A 581 27.32 73.11 27.30
C TRP A 581 26.56 74.42 27.56
N MET A 582 26.09 75.08 26.49
CA MET A 582 25.44 76.40 26.56
C MET A 582 23.93 76.40 26.20
N ASP A 583 23.35 75.24 25.90
CA ASP A 583 21.95 75.10 25.47
C ASP A 583 21.00 74.69 26.60
N LEU A 584 19.68 74.89 26.42
CA LEU A 584 18.62 74.40 27.33
C LEU A 584 18.76 72.88 27.55
N ILE A 585 18.74 72.47 28.83
CA ILE A 585 18.95 71.08 29.26
C ILE A 585 17.79 70.20 28.77
N PRO A 586 18.01 69.21 27.89
CA PRO A 586 16.98 68.25 27.51
C PRO A 586 16.69 67.29 28.68
N ASP A 587 15.46 66.77 28.78
CA ASP A 587 15.07 65.81 29.83
C ASP A 587 15.90 64.50 29.82
N GLU A 588 16.53 64.15 28.69
CA GLU A 588 17.41 62.98 28.55
C GLU A 588 18.78 63.38 27.96
N TRP A 589 19.72 63.82 28.80
CA TRP A 589 21.11 64.13 28.39
C TRP A 589 22.04 62.91 28.59
N SER A 590 23.05 62.74 27.72
CA SER A 590 24.11 61.73 27.87
C SER A 590 25.51 62.30 27.62
N CYS A 591 26.51 61.86 28.39
CA CYS A 591 27.88 62.38 28.30
C CYS A 591 28.60 61.93 27.01
N TYR A 592 29.66 62.65 26.62
CA TYR A 592 30.39 62.41 25.37
C TYR A 592 30.88 60.96 25.22
N SER A 593 31.44 60.37 26.28
CA SER A 593 31.91 58.97 26.25
C SER A 593 30.76 57.95 26.10
N CYS A 594 29.60 58.23 26.70
CA CYS A 594 28.42 57.37 26.51
C CYS A 594 27.79 57.52 25.14
N LYS A 595 27.82 58.74 24.57
CA LYS A 595 27.35 59.01 23.21
C LYS A 595 28.24 58.32 22.18
N GLU A 596 29.57 58.46 22.30
CA GLU A 596 30.55 57.80 21.43
C GLU A 596 30.42 56.27 21.46
N LYS A 597 30.33 55.64 22.65
CA LYS A 597 30.09 54.18 22.76
C LYS A 597 28.74 53.72 22.21
N THR A 598 27.72 54.57 22.27
CA THR A 598 26.39 54.27 21.73
C THR A 598 26.39 54.38 20.22
N ASP A 599 27.05 55.40 19.67
CA ASP A 599 27.23 55.59 18.23
C ASP A 599 28.09 54.46 17.63
N GLU A 600 29.17 54.04 18.30
CA GLU A 600 29.97 52.87 17.92
C GLU A 600 29.13 51.57 17.91
N TYR A 601 28.29 51.36 18.93
CA TYR A 601 27.40 50.21 19.00
C TYR A 601 26.34 50.24 17.88
N LEU A 602 25.74 51.40 17.61
CA LEU A 602 24.76 51.57 16.54
C LEU A 602 25.40 51.34 15.16
N GLN A 603 26.61 51.85 14.91
CA GLN A 603 27.36 51.60 13.69
C GLN A 603 27.73 50.11 13.53
N ALA A 604 28.20 49.45 14.60
CA ALA A 604 28.50 48.02 14.57
C ALA A 604 27.24 47.16 14.35
N ARG A 605 26.11 47.56 14.93
CA ARG A 605 24.80 46.91 14.72
C ARG A 605 24.30 47.11 13.30
N ASP A 606 24.40 48.32 12.76
CA ASP A 606 23.97 48.62 11.39
C ASP A 606 24.85 47.91 10.36
N ALA A 607 26.16 47.81 10.61
CA ALA A 607 27.07 46.99 9.80
C ALA A 607 26.72 45.48 9.88
N TYR A 608 26.35 44.99 11.07
CA TYR A 608 25.90 43.60 11.25
C TYR A 608 24.57 43.31 10.53
N ILE A 609 23.59 44.21 10.61
CA ILE A 609 22.30 44.10 9.90
C ILE A 609 22.51 44.18 8.38
N ALA A 610 23.37 45.07 7.91
CA ALA A 610 23.72 45.18 6.48
C ALA A 610 24.36 43.88 5.96
N GLU A 611 25.25 43.26 6.74
CA GLU A 611 25.86 41.97 6.40
C GLU A 611 24.81 40.83 6.40
N LEU A 612 23.86 40.82 7.33
CA LEU A 612 22.76 39.85 7.34
C LEU A 612 21.83 40.02 6.12
N LEU A 613 21.48 41.27 5.76
CA LEU A 613 20.69 41.57 4.57
C LEU A 613 21.39 41.08 3.30
N LYS A 614 22.68 41.36 3.17
CA LYS A 614 23.49 40.91 2.03
C LYS A 614 23.49 39.39 1.88
N ARG A 615 23.59 38.64 3.00
CA ARG A 615 23.51 37.16 2.98
C ARG A 615 22.12 36.67 2.58
N TYR A 616 21.07 37.32 3.08
CA TYR A 616 19.69 37.01 2.73
C TYR A 616 19.41 37.23 1.23
N GLU A 617 19.81 38.39 0.71
CA GLU A 617 19.64 38.73 -0.71
C GLU A 617 20.39 37.76 -1.62
N ALA A 618 21.64 37.43 -1.30
CA ALA A 618 22.43 36.44 -2.05
C ALA A 618 21.79 35.04 -2.05
N ALA A 619 21.25 34.60 -0.92
CA ALA A 619 20.54 33.32 -0.83
C ALA A 619 19.22 33.33 -1.63
N ASN A 620 18.51 34.46 -1.60
CA ASN A 620 17.27 34.65 -2.36
C ASN A 620 17.53 34.72 -3.88
N GLU A 621 18.65 35.32 -4.31
CA GLU A 621 19.06 35.34 -5.72
C GLU A 621 19.34 33.91 -6.24
N ARG A 622 20.01 33.07 -5.44
CA ARG A 622 20.20 31.65 -5.76
C ARG A 622 18.87 30.91 -5.88
N LYS A 623 17.95 31.12 -4.94
CA LYS A 623 16.58 30.57 -5.01
C LYS A 623 15.88 30.97 -6.31
N LEU A 624 15.92 32.25 -6.69
CA LEU A 624 15.29 32.74 -7.92
C LEU A 624 15.91 32.15 -9.19
N LYS A 625 17.24 31.98 -9.24
CA LYS A 625 17.94 31.32 -10.35
C LYS A 625 17.47 29.88 -10.54
N ILE A 626 17.30 29.12 -9.47
CA ILE A 626 16.78 27.75 -9.53
C ILE A 626 15.34 27.73 -10.05
N LEU A 627 14.49 28.66 -9.58
CA LEU A 627 13.10 28.77 -10.05
C LEU A 627 13.04 29.10 -11.54
N ASP A 628 13.96 29.91 -12.06
CA ASP A 628 14.06 30.21 -13.49
C ASP A 628 14.49 28.98 -14.30
N ILE A 629 15.48 28.23 -13.81
CA ILE A 629 15.88 26.95 -14.41
C ILE A 629 14.68 25.99 -14.47
N ILE A 630 13.92 25.84 -13.39
CA ILE A 630 12.73 24.97 -13.35
C ILE A 630 11.68 25.40 -14.38
N LYS A 631 11.47 26.70 -14.60
CA LYS A 631 10.57 27.21 -15.65
C LYS A 631 11.07 26.91 -17.06
N SER A 632 12.39 26.88 -17.25
CA SER A 632 13.01 26.57 -18.54
C SER A 632 13.07 25.09 -18.90
N LEU A 633 12.93 24.17 -17.93
CA LEU A 633 12.94 22.73 -18.18
C LEU A 633 11.78 22.33 -19.09
N ASP A 634 12.03 21.53 -20.12
CA ASP A 634 10.97 20.83 -20.86
C ASP A 634 10.47 19.67 -19.98
N LEU A 635 9.19 19.68 -19.60
CA LEU A 635 8.58 18.70 -18.70
C LEU A 635 7.21 18.31 -19.23
N PRO A 636 6.77 17.06 -19.04
CA PRO A 636 5.56 16.57 -19.69
C PRO A 636 4.31 17.15 -19.04
N ASN A 637 3.23 17.18 -19.82
CA ASN A 637 1.89 17.55 -19.37
C ASN A 637 1.31 16.49 -18.42
N ASN A 638 0.23 16.86 -17.72
CA ASN A 638 -0.53 15.92 -16.91
C ASN A 638 -1.03 14.75 -17.79
N PRO A 639 -0.69 13.49 -17.47
CA PRO A 639 -1.00 12.34 -18.30
C PRO A 639 -2.51 12.08 -18.42
N LEU A 640 -3.31 12.42 -17.40
CA LEU A 640 -4.76 12.23 -17.45
C LEU A 640 -5.39 13.18 -18.48
N ASP A 641 -5.07 14.48 -18.37
CA ASP A 641 -5.61 15.49 -19.27
C ASP A 641 -5.12 15.26 -20.71
N ASP A 642 -3.84 14.87 -20.89
CA ASP A 642 -3.25 14.53 -22.20
C ASP A 642 -3.90 13.28 -22.85
N ILE A 643 -4.17 12.22 -22.08
CA ILE A 643 -4.88 11.04 -22.58
C ILE A 643 -6.30 11.42 -23.02
N ILE A 644 -7.02 12.20 -22.22
CA ILE A 644 -8.40 12.62 -22.54
C ILE A 644 -8.39 13.43 -23.84
N ASP A 645 -7.49 14.40 -23.99
CA ASP A 645 -7.36 15.23 -25.20
C ASP A 645 -7.08 14.38 -26.44
N GLN A 646 -6.08 13.50 -26.38
CA GLN A 646 -5.68 12.65 -27.51
C GLN A 646 -6.69 11.56 -27.89
N LEU A 647 -7.63 11.23 -26.98
CA LEU A 647 -8.75 10.32 -27.22
C LEU A 647 -10.05 11.03 -27.62
N GLY A 648 -9.99 12.34 -27.92
CA GLY A 648 -11.10 13.10 -28.48
C GLY A 648 -11.86 13.96 -27.47
N GLY A 649 -11.28 14.21 -26.29
CA GLY A 649 -11.83 15.10 -25.27
C GLY A 649 -12.85 14.46 -24.33
N PRO A 650 -13.37 15.24 -23.35
CA PRO A 650 -14.25 14.74 -22.28
C PRO A 650 -15.57 14.13 -22.77
N GLU A 651 -16.05 14.52 -23.95
CA GLU A 651 -17.28 13.96 -24.54
C GLU A 651 -17.12 12.51 -24.99
N ASN A 652 -15.90 12.07 -25.32
CA ASN A 652 -15.62 10.71 -25.79
C ASN A 652 -15.09 9.79 -24.68
N VAL A 653 -14.69 10.35 -23.54
CA VAL A 653 -14.03 9.64 -22.45
C VAL A 653 -14.82 9.76 -21.16
N ALA A 654 -15.24 8.62 -20.61
CA ALA A 654 -15.93 8.54 -19.33
C ALA A 654 -14.92 8.62 -18.18
N GLU A 655 -14.76 9.79 -17.58
CA GLU A 655 -13.88 9.98 -16.44
C GLU A 655 -14.59 9.58 -15.14
N MET A 656 -14.05 8.61 -14.40
CA MET A 656 -14.51 8.17 -13.08
C MET A 656 -13.37 8.27 -12.06
N THR A 657 -12.97 9.51 -11.80
CA THR A 657 -11.87 9.84 -10.89
C THR A 657 -12.37 10.62 -9.67
N GLY A 658 -11.48 10.85 -8.71
CA GLY A 658 -11.74 11.72 -7.55
C GLY A 658 -11.72 13.22 -7.87
N ARG A 659 -11.44 13.62 -9.13
CA ARG A 659 -11.30 15.03 -9.50
C ARG A 659 -12.62 15.80 -9.42
N LYS A 660 -12.58 17.07 -9.02
CA LYS A 660 -13.71 18.00 -9.07
C LYS A 660 -13.77 18.80 -10.36
N GLY A 661 -12.60 19.05 -10.97
CA GLY A 661 -12.48 19.78 -12.23
C GLY A 661 -11.40 19.26 -13.16
N MET A 662 -11.50 19.66 -14.41
CA MET A 662 -10.66 19.23 -15.53
C MET A 662 -10.21 20.43 -16.37
N LEU A 663 -9.08 20.26 -17.08
CA LEU A 663 -8.64 21.20 -18.10
C LEU A 663 -9.10 20.69 -19.46
N VAL A 664 -9.74 21.54 -20.26
CA VAL A 664 -10.25 21.17 -21.58
C VAL A 664 -9.66 22.11 -22.62
N ARG A 665 -9.13 21.54 -23.72
CA ARG A 665 -8.59 22.31 -24.84
C ARG A 665 -9.73 23.02 -25.58
N VAL A 666 -9.53 24.31 -25.89
CA VAL A 666 -10.55 25.12 -26.58
C VAL A 666 -10.65 24.72 -28.05
N SER A 667 -11.85 24.81 -28.64
CA SER A 667 -12.19 24.40 -30.01
C SER A 667 -11.33 25.03 -31.13
N GLY A 668 -10.54 26.07 -30.83
CA GLY A 668 -9.59 26.72 -31.74
C GLY A 668 -8.13 26.26 -31.60
N GLY A 669 -7.84 25.27 -30.75
CA GLY A 669 -6.51 24.67 -30.56
C GLY A 669 -5.49 25.52 -29.79
N LYS A 670 -5.85 26.75 -29.39
CA LYS A 670 -5.01 27.63 -28.55
C LYS A 670 -5.58 27.69 -27.13
N GLY A 671 -4.77 27.26 -26.15
CA GLY A 671 -5.13 27.34 -24.74
C GLY A 671 -6.00 26.18 -24.23
N VAL A 672 -6.07 26.10 -22.90
CA VAL A 672 -6.92 25.19 -22.13
C VAL A 672 -7.70 25.98 -21.08
N VAL A 673 -8.92 25.53 -20.76
CA VAL A 673 -9.79 26.19 -19.78
C VAL A 673 -10.15 25.21 -18.69
N TYR A 674 -10.09 25.66 -17.44
CA TYR A 674 -10.56 24.90 -16.29
C TYR A 674 -12.08 24.89 -16.21
N GLN A 675 -12.66 23.69 -16.14
CA GLN A 675 -14.10 23.48 -16.03
C GLN A 675 -14.41 22.48 -14.91
N ALA A 676 -15.52 22.69 -14.21
CA ALA A 676 -16.01 21.71 -13.25
C ALA A 676 -16.46 20.44 -14.00
N ARG A 677 -16.26 19.26 -13.39
CA ARG A 677 -16.68 17.99 -14.00
C ARG A 677 -18.19 17.79 -14.01
N ASN A 678 -18.92 18.48 -13.14
CA ASN A 678 -20.36 18.37 -13.06
C ASN A 678 -21.05 19.27 -14.08
N THR A 679 -22.12 18.76 -14.69
CA THR A 679 -23.03 19.59 -15.49
C THR A 679 -24.04 20.28 -14.57
N LYS A 680 -24.81 21.25 -15.10
CA LYS A 680 -25.84 21.94 -14.32
C LYS A 680 -26.92 20.99 -13.78
N ASP A 681 -27.11 19.85 -14.42
CA ASP A 681 -28.18 18.88 -14.13
C ASP A 681 -27.72 17.69 -13.26
N VAL A 682 -26.41 17.54 -13.03
CA VAL A 682 -25.84 16.44 -12.25
C VAL A 682 -25.05 16.99 -11.07
N ALA A 683 -25.43 16.60 -9.85
CA ALA A 683 -24.67 16.96 -8.66
C ALA A 683 -23.27 16.32 -8.68
N LEU A 684 -22.28 17.00 -8.10
CA LEU A 684 -20.88 16.53 -8.07
C LEU A 684 -20.73 15.10 -7.51
N GLU A 685 -21.51 14.74 -6.49
CA GLU A 685 -21.55 13.39 -5.89
C GLU A 685 -22.00 12.30 -6.89
N MET A 686 -22.79 12.67 -7.90
CA MET A 686 -23.38 11.75 -8.87
C MET A 686 -22.62 11.67 -10.20
N VAL A 687 -21.58 12.50 -10.40
CA VAL A 687 -20.83 12.58 -11.67
C VAL A 687 -20.23 11.23 -12.06
N ASN A 688 -19.55 10.54 -11.14
CA ASN A 688 -18.94 9.24 -11.44
C ASN A 688 -19.99 8.19 -11.82
N MET A 689 -21.19 8.24 -11.21
CA MET A 689 -22.30 7.33 -11.53
C MET A 689 -22.92 7.65 -12.90
N HIS A 690 -23.00 8.94 -13.24
CA HIS A 690 -23.46 9.38 -14.56
C HIS A 690 -22.47 8.96 -15.66
N GLU A 691 -21.17 9.20 -15.48
CA GLU A 691 -20.11 8.79 -16.42
C GLU A 691 -20.05 7.26 -16.58
N LYS A 692 -20.21 6.50 -15.50
CA LYS A 692 -20.38 5.05 -15.55
C LYS A 692 -21.56 4.67 -16.46
N LYS A 693 -22.72 5.34 -16.30
CA LYS A 693 -23.90 5.05 -17.10
C LYS A 693 -23.62 5.27 -18.59
N LEU A 694 -23.06 6.42 -18.96
CA LEU A 694 -22.69 6.73 -20.36
C LEU A 694 -21.76 5.66 -20.97
N PHE A 695 -20.81 5.15 -20.19
CA PHE A 695 -19.94 4.06 -20.63
C PHE A 695 -20.69 2.73 -20.81
N MET A 696 -21.55 2.37 -19.85
CA MET A 696 -22.30 1.12 -19.86
C MET A 696 -23.45 1.09 -20.87
N ASP A 697 -23.99 2.27 -21.23
CA ASP A 697 -25.00 2.43 -22.28
C ASP A 697 -24.36 2.45 -23.68
N GLY A 698 -23.05 2.76 -23.76
CA GLY A 698 -22.26 2.75 -24.99
C GLY A 698 -22.12 4.11 -25.66
N ASP A 699 -22.59 5.18 -25.00
CA ASP A 699 -22.42 6.57 -25.45
C ASP A 699 -20.94 6.99 -25.43
N LYS A 700 -20.19 6.49 -24.44
CA LYS A 700 -18.73 6.63 -24.37
C LYS A 700 -18.07 5.24 -24.39
N LEU A 701 -17.03 5.06 -25.21
CA LEU A 701 -16.36 3.76 -25.41
C LEU A 701 -15.03 3.62 -24.65
N VAL A 702 -14.54 4.72 -24.10
CA VAL A 702 -13.35 4.77 -23.25
C VAL A 702 -13.77 5.21 -21.86
N ALA A 703 -13.32 4.48 -20.84
CA ALA A 703 -13.44 4.87 -19.45
C ALA A 703 -12.06 5.06 -18.83
N ILE A 704 -11.91 6.05 -17.96
CA ILE A 704 -10.72 6.26 -17.16
C ILE A 704 -11.09 6.17 -15.68
N ILE A 705 -10.43 5.29 -14.93
CA ILE A 705 -10.68 5.05 -13.51
C ILE A 705 -9.46 5.38 -12.65
N SER A 706 -9.71 5.90 -11.45
CA SER A 706 -8.69 6.01 -10.41
C SER A 706 -9.08 5.35 -9.09
N GLU A 707 -8.09 5.02 -8.24
CA GLU A 707 -8.34 4.38 -6.94
C GLU A 707 -9.36 5.18 -6.09
N ALA A 708 -9.28 6.50 -6.12
CA ALA A 708 -10.16 7.38 -5.34
C ALA A 708 -11.59 7.52 -5.90
N GLY A 709 -11.77 7.38 -7.22
CA GLY A 709 -13.05 7.63 -7.89
C GLY A 709 -13.82 6.38 -8.31
N SER A 710 -13.18 5.21 -8.28
CA SER A 710 -13.75 3.95 -8.80
C SER A 710 -14.21 2.96 -7.73
N ALA A 711 -14.21 3.37 -6.46
CA ALA A 711 -14.84 2.59 -5.39
C ALA A 711 -16.34 2.36 -5.74
N GLY A 712 -16.83 1.12 -5.57
CA GLY A 712 -18.19 0.73 -6.01
C GLY A 712 -18.41 0.62 -7.53
N VAL A 713 -17.56 1.21 -8.36
CA VAL A 713 -17.74 1.20 -9.82
C VAL A 713 -17.48 -0.19 -10.43
N SER A 714 -18.32 -0.55 -11.40
CA SER A 714 -18.34 -1.84 -12.10
C SER A 714 -18.50 -1.57 -13.59
N LEU A 715 -17.53 -1.98 -14.39
CA LEU A 715 -17.38 -1.68 -15.84
C LEU A 715 -17.23 -2.96 -16.69
N GLN A 716 -17.52 -4.13 -16.14
CA GLN A 716 -17.52 -5.38 -16.88
C GLN A 716 -18.50 -5.33 -18.06
N ALA A 717 -18.34 -6.24 -19.02
CA ALA A 717 -19.31 -6.44 -20.09
C ALA A 717 -20.56 -7.16 -19.55
N ASP A 718 -21.33 -6.51 -18.68
CA ASP A 718 -22.50 -7.11 -18.01
C ASP A 718 -23.59 -7.47 -19.04
N LYS A 719 -24.12 -8.70 -18.97
CA LYS A 719 -25.21 -9.17 -19.85
C LYS A 719 -26.50 -8.35 -19.71
N ARG A 720 -26.66 -7.60 -18.62
CA ARG A 720 -27.81 -6.69 -18.38
C ARG A 720 -27.62 -5.31 -19.01
N ALA A 721 -26.40 -4.94 -19.39
CA ALA A 721 -26.10 -3.63 -19.96
C ALA A 721 -26.25 -3.65 -21.49
N LEU A 722 -26.47 -2.46 -22.08
CA LEU A 722 -26.53 -2.29 -23.54
C LEU A 722 -25.15 -2.52 -24.17
N ASN A 723 -24.10 -1.95 -23.56
CA ASN A 723 -22.73 -2.10 -24.06
C ASN A 723 -22.06 -3.38 -23.55
N GLN A 724 -22.17 -4.46 -24.32
CA GLN A 724 -21.58 -5.78 -24.01
C GLN A 724 -20.23 -6.05 -24.71
N ARG A 725 -19.60 -5.03 -25.34
CA ARG A 725 -18.33 -5.21 -26.05
C ARG A 725 -17.21 -5.70 -25.13
N ARG A 726 -16.29 -6.52 -25.63
CA ARG A 726 -15.14 -7.01 -24.83
C ARG A 726 -14.34 -5.84 -24.27
N ARG A 727 -13.97 -5.93 -22.98
CA ARG A 727 -13.22 -4.88 -22.29
C ARG A 727 -11.72 -5.09 -22.47
N VAL A 728 -11.01 -4.04 -22.88
CA VAL A 728 -9.55 -3.96 -22.86
C VAL A 728 -9.15 -3.05 -21.71
N HIS A 729 -8.61 -3.63 -20.64
CA HIS A 729 -8.17 -2.90 -19.46
C HIS A 729 -6.68 -2.58 -19.58
N LEU A 730 -6.37 -1.31 -19.86
CA LEU A 730 -5.02 -0.77 -19.89
C LEU A 730 -4.63 -0.30 -18.48
N THR A 731 -3.60 -0.90 -17.90
CA THR A 731 -3.09 -0.45 -16.60
C THR A 731 -1.90 0.48 -16.83
N LEU A 732 -2.17 1.79 -16.76
CA LEU A 732 -1.17 2.84 -16.97
C LEU A 732 -0.27 3.02 -15.75
N GLU A 733 -0.81 2.94 -14.54
CA GLU A 733 -0.03 3.01 -13.31
C GLU A 733 -0.33 1.78 -12.47
N LEU A 734 0.69 0.94 -12.26
CA LEU A 734 0.51 -0.27 -11.48
C LEU A 734 0.61 0.01 -9.98
N PRO A 735 -0.36 -0.47 -9.20
CA PRO A 735 -0.27 -0.40 -7.76
C PRO A 735 0.93 -1.16 -7.21
N TRP A 736 1.50 -0.62 -6.12
CA TRP A 736 2.63 -1.23 -5.39
C TRP A 736 2.26 -2.54 -4.72
N SER A 737 1.02 -2.64 -4.29
CA SER A 737 0.44 -3.83 -3.71
C SER A 737 -0.31 -4.56 -4.81
N ALA A 738 0.04 -5.82 -5.02
CA ALA A 738 -0.65 -6.64 -5.99
C ALA A 738 -2.15 -6.79 -5.66
N ASP A 739 -2.51 -6.75 -4.38
CA ASP A 739 -3.91 -6.78 -3.95
C ASP A 739 -4.70 -5.58 -4.48
N ARG A 740 -4.09 -4.39 -4.50
CA ARG A 740 -4.70 -3.20 -5.11
C ARG A 740 -4.85 -3.36 -6.63
N ALA A 741 -3.90 -4.01 -7.30
CA ALA A 741 -4.01 -4.30 -8.73
C ALA A 741 -5.19 -5.26 -9.01
N ILE A 742 -5.36 -6.32 -8.21
CA ILE A 742 -6.51 -7.23 -8.32
C ILE A 742 -7.83 -6.50 -8.10
N GLN A 743 -7.90 -5.61 -7.10
CA GLN A 743 -9.09 -4.79 -6.84
C GLN A 743 -9.44 -3.88 -8.03
N GLN A 744 -8.43 -3.42 -8.77
CA GLN A 744 -8.60 -2.65 -10.00
C GLN A 744 -9.06 -3.54 -11.16
N PHE A 745 -8.51 -4.75 -11.31
CA PHE A 745 -8.98 -5.73 -12.30
C PHE A 745 -10.43 -6.16 -12.06
N GLY A 746 -10.82 -6.31 -10.80
CA GLY A 746 -12.21 -6.56 -10.37
C GLY A 746 -13.20 -5.44 -10.75
N ARG A 747 -12.74 -4.31 -11.30
CA ARG A 747 -13.62 -3.28 -11.91
C ARG A 747 -14.12 -3.71 -13.28
N THR A 748 -13.39 -4.54 -14.01
CA THR A 748 -13.72 -5.02 -15.36
C THR A 748 -13.99 -6.51 -15.45
N HIS A 749 -13.61 -7.30 -14.43
CA HIS A 749 -13.90 -8.73 -14.33
C HIS A 749 -14.81 -9.02 -13.15
N ARG A 750 -16.08 -9.29 -13.43
CA ARG A 750 -17.11 -9.62 -12.44
C ARG A 750 -18.06 -10.67 -13.00
N SER A 751 -18.90 -11.23 -12.13
CA SER A 751 -19.95 -12.13 -12.55
C SER A 751 -20.98 -11.46 -13.47
N ASN A 752 -21.73 -12.31 -14.16
CA ASN A 752 -22.69 -12.02 -15.20
C ASN A 752 -22.09 -11.31 -16.42
N GLN A 753 -20.83 -11.58 -16.77
CA GLN A 753 -20.16 -10.97 -17.92
C GLN A 753 -20.42 -11.75 -19.22
N ALA A 754 -20.66 -11.03 -20.32
CA ALA A 754 -20.80 -11.59 -21.67
C ALA A 754 -19.46 -12.08 -22.24
N SER A 755 -18.36 -11.43 -21.84
CA SER A 755 -17.00 -11.77 -22.26
C SER A 755 -16.00 -11.39 -21.17
N ALA A 756 -14.98 -12.21 -20.96
CA ALA A 756 -13.85 -11.89 -20.08
C ALA A 756 -12.93 -10.82 -20.70
N PRO A 757 -12.31 -9.96 -19.86
CA PRO A 757 -11.49 -8.84 -20.32
C PRO A 757 -10.09 -9.24 -20.82
N GLU A 758 -9.50 -8.37 -21.63
CA GLU A 758 -8.08 -8.37 -21.98
C GLU A 758 -7.34 -7.36 -21.09
N TYR A 759 -6.36 -7.79 -20.32
CA TYR A 759 -5.51 -6.94 -19.49
C TYR A 759 -4.20 -6.65 -20.19
N ARG A 760 -3.89 -5.36 -20.36
CA ARG A 760 -2.60 -4.90 -20.89
C ARG A 760 -1.90 -4.08 -19.82
N LEU A 761 -0.78 -4.61 -19.32
CA LEU A 761 0.00 -4.01 -18.23
C LEU A 761 1.18 -3.24 -18.83
N LEU A 762 1.18 -1.90 -18.73
CA LEU A 762 2.19 -1.06 -19.39
C LEU A 762 3.36 -0.72 -18.46
N PHE A 763 4.58 -0.93 -18.93
CA PHE A 763 5.83 -0.64 -18.23
C PHE A 763 6.81 0.11 -19.10
N THR A 764 7.59 1.01 -18.52
CA THR A 764 8.78 1.53 -19.21
C THR A 764 9.94 0.54 -19.17
N ASN A 765 10.94 0.79 -20.01
CA ASN A 765 12.21 0.08 -20.00
C ASN A 765 13.16 0.54 -18.87
N LEU A 766 12.65 1.24 -17.85
CA LEU A 766 13.41 1.71 -16.70
C LEU A 766 13.43 0.65 -15.59
N GLY A 767 14.61 0.30 -15.10
CA GLY A 767 14.81 -0.72 -14.07
C GLY A 767 14.08 -0.40 -12.76
N GLY A 768 13.92 0.88 -12.44
CA GLY A 768 13.15 1.31 -11.28
C GLY A 768 11.65 1.02 -11.38
N GLU A 769 11.09 0.88 -12.59
CA GLU A 769 9.69 0.53 -12.82
C GLU A 769 9.48 -0.98 -13.07
N ARG A 770 10.46 -1.67 -13.67
CA ARG A 770 10.42 -3.13 -13.91
C ARG A 770 10.15 -3.95 -12.65
N ARG A 771 10.49 -3.43 -11.46
CA ARG A 771 10.13 -4.02 -10.16
C ARG A 771 8.62 -4.24 -10.00
N PHE A 772 7.79 -3.28 -10.41
CA PHE A 772 6.33 -3.37 -10.21
C PHE A 772 5.73 -4.44 -11.12
N ALA A 773 6.33 -4.64 -12.28
CA ALA A 773 5.92 -5.65 -13.25
C ALA A 773 5.99 -7.05 -12.67
N SER A 774 7.15 -7.42 -12.13
CA SER A 774 7.40 -8.76 -11.64
C SER A 774 6.59 -9.07 -10.39
N ILE A 775 6.33 -8.09 -9.51
CA ILE A 775 5.48 -8.27 -8.32
C ILE A 775 4.02 -8.55 -8.71
N VAL A 776 3.47 -7.76 -9.64
CA VAL A 776 2.07 -7.90 -10.06
C VAL A 776 1.89 -9.15 -10.93
N ALA A 777 2.79 -9.41 -11.88
CA ALA A 777 2.77 -10.62 -12.70
C ALA A 777 2.83 -11.89 -11.84
N LYS A 778 3.74 -11.94 -10.86
CA LYS A 778 3.83 -13.03 -9.88
C LYS A 778 2.52 -13.27 -9.13
N ARG A 779 1.85 -12.20 -8.69
CA ARG A 779 0.59 -12.34 -7.97
C ARG A 779 -0.53 -12.81 -8.90
N LEU A 780 -0.61 -12.30 -10.12
CA LEU A 780 -1.55 -12.77 -11.15
C LEU A 780 -1.38 -14.26 -11.44
N GLU A 781 -0.15 -14.77 -11.45
CA GLU A 781 0.11 -16.21 -11.54
C GLU A 781 -0.32 -17.00 -10.32
N SER A 782 -0.12 -16.45 -9.12
CA SER A 782 -0.60 -17.07 -7.88
C SER A 782 -2.12 -17.09 -7.76
N LEU A 783 -2.83 -16.30 -8.58
CA LEU A 783 -4.30 -16.24 -8.66
C LEU A 783 -4.88 -17.09 -9.80
N GLY A 784 -4.03 -17.83 -10.52
CA GLY A 784 -4.49 -18.67 -11.62
C GLY A 784 -4.97 -17.86 -12.82
N ALA A 785 -4.62 -16.58 -12.91
CA ALA A 785 -4.98 -15.71 -14.02
C ALA A 785 -4.07 -15.89 -15.26
N LEU A 786 -2.88 -16.46 -15.02
CA LEU A 786 -1.88 -16.86 -16.02
C LEU A 786 -1.76 -18.39 -16.01
N THR A 787 -2.85 -19.10 -16.29
CA THR A 787 -2.83 -20.57 -16.40
C THR A 787 -3.39 -21.03 -17.73
N GLN A 788 -2.52 -21.71 -18.50
CA GLN A 788 -2.76 -23.00 -19.17
C GLN A 788 -1.56 -23.41 -20.04
N GLY A 789 -0.67 -22.48 -20.43
CA GLY A 789 0.53 -22.77 -21.25
C GLY A 789 1.90 -22.53 -20.60
N ASP A 790 2.05 -21.48 -19.77
CA ASP A 790 3.39 -20.88 -19.56
C ASP A 790 4.10 -21.18 -18.23
N ARG A 791 3.43 -21.77 -17.24
CA ARG A 791 4.11 -22.16 -15.97
C ARG A 791 5.27 -23.15 -16.15
N ARG A 792 5.33 -23.82 -17.31
CA ARG A 792 6.36 -24.83 -17.62
C ARG A 792 7.57 -24.24 -18.34
N ALA A 793 7.56 -22.94 -18.66
CA ALA A 793 8.59 -22.26 -19.44
C ALA A 793 9.25 -21.09 -18.69
N GLY A 794 9.57 -21.26 -17.40
CA GLY A 794 10.37 -20.24 -16.69
C GLY A 794 10.61 -20.59 -15.21
N PRO A 795 11.65 -20.02 -14.57
CA PRO A 795 11.85 -20.18 -13.13
C PRO A 795 10.63 -19.67 -12.34
N SER A 796 10.20 -20.43 -11.33
CA SER A 796 9.07 -20.09 -10.44
C SER A 796 9.12 -18.63 -9.99
N LEU A 797 8.06 -17.87 -10.28
CA LEU A 797 7.97 -16.43 -10.01
C LEU A 797 7.98 -16.07 -8.52
N SER A 798 7.96 -17.07 -7.62
CA SER A 798 8.48 -16.96 -6.23
C SER A 798 9.84 -16.24 -6.14
N ALA A 799 10.69 -16.36 -7.17
CA ALA A 799 12.04 -15.80 -7.25
C ALA A 799 12.15 -14.26 -7.25
N TYR A 800 11.06 -13.51 -7.49
CA TYR A 800 11.12 -12.05 -7.70
C TYR A 800 10.50 -11.20 -6.56
N ASN A 801 10.33 -11.76 -5.35
CA ASN A 801 10.05 -10.94 -4.18
C ASN A 801 11.33 -10.21 -3.73
N TYR A 802 11.56 -9.00 -4.23
CA TYR A 802 12.76 -8.23 -3.90
C TYR A 802 12.83 -7.78 -2.45
N ASP A 803 11.71 -7.75 -1.71
CA ASP A 803 11.71 -7.43 -0.27
C ASP A 803 11.83 -8.69 0.61
N SER A 804 12.04 -9.85 -0.01
CA SER A 804 12.36 -11.08 0.70
C SER A 804 13.69 -10.99 1.45
N TYR A 805 13.90 -11.93 2.37
CA TYR A 805 15.19 -12.13 3.03
C TYR A 805 16.36 -12.15 2.01
N TYR A 806 16.20 -12.84 0.88
CA TYR A 806 17.22 -12.91 -0.18
C TYR A 806 17.41 -11.59 -0.90
N GLY A 807 16.34 -10.82 -1.12
CA GLY A 807 16.43 -9.48 -1.71
C GLY A 807 17.17 -8.48 -0.82
N LYS A 808 16.92 -8.51 0.49
CA LYS A 808 17.67 -7.71 1.47
C LYS A 808 19.14 -8.10 1.51
N LYS A 809 19.44 -9.41 1.49
CA LYS A 809 20.81 -9.94 1.42
C LYS A 809 21.51 -9.57 0.10
N ALA A 810 20.79 -9.62 -1.04
CA ALA A 810 21.32 -9.24 -2.34
C ALA A 810 21.71 -7.76 -2.40
N LEU A 811 20.85 -6.89 -1.87
CA LEU A 811 21.14 -5.46 -1.78
C LEU A 811 22.38 -5.19 -0.93
N TRP A 812 22.45 -5.84 0.23
CA TRP A 812 23.61 -5.74 1.13
C TRP A 812 24.90 -6.17 0.43
N THR A 813 24.90 -7.31 -0.27
CA THR A 813 26.06 -7.80 -1.03
C THR A 813 26.46 -6.85 -2.16
N MET A 814 25.47 -6.31 -2.90
CA MET A 814 25.73 -5.34 -3.97
C MET A 814 26.39 -4.07 -3.41
N TYR A 815 25.87 -3.52 -2.32
CA TYR A 815 26.43 -2.32 -1.70
C TYR A 815 27.85 -2.53 -1.19
N ARG A 816 28.15 -3.65 -0.53
CA ARG A 816 29.53 -3.96 -0.10
C ARG A 816 30.49 -4.10 -1.27
N GLY A 817 30.05 -4.72 -2.37
CA GLY A 817 30.82 -4.82 -3.61
C GLY A 817 31.09 -3.46 -4.25
N ILE A 818 30.05 -2.61 -4.40
CA ILE A 818 30.21 -1.25 -4.96
C ILE A 818 31.09 -0.39 -4.06
N MET A 819 30.99 -0.51 -2.73
CA MET A 819 31.82 0.23 -1.78
C MET A 819 33.25 -0.28 -1.68
N GLU A 820 33.63 -1.30 -2.47
CA GLU A 820 34.95 -1.95 -2.46
C GLU A 820 35.30 -2.54 -1.07
N GLN A 821 34.29 -2.93 -0.28
CA GLN A 821 34.48 -3.61 1.00
C GLN A 821 34.63 -5.13 0.81
N ASP A 822 33.98 -5.68 -0.21
CA ASP A 822 34.06 -7.07 -0.64
C ASP A 822 34.27 -7.14 -2.16
N LEU A 823 34.68 -8.31 -2.66
CA LEU A 823 34.64 -8.62 -4.09
C LEU A 823 33.19 -8.69 -4.58
N LEU A 824 32.92 -8.15 -5.76
CA LEU A 824 31.62 -8.28 -6.41
C LEU A 824 31.33 -9.76 -6.70
N ALA A 825 30.22 -10.26 -6.15
CA ALA A 825 29.80 -11.65 -6.32
C ALA A 825 29.46 -12.01 -7.76
N VAL A 826 29.13 -11.02 -8.60
CA VAL A 826 28.79 -11.16 -10.01
C VAL A 826 29.46 -10.05 -10.83
N VAL A 827 29.87 -10.36 -12.05
CA VAL A 827 30.41 -9.36 -12.99
C VAL A 827 29.32 -8.33 -13.33
N PRO A 828 29.61 -7.02 -13.21
CA PRO A 828 28.63 -5.99 -13.54
C PRO A 828 28.14 -6.05 -15.00
N PRO A 829 26.87 -5.69 -15.26
CA PRO A 829 26.32 -5.67 -16.61
C PRO A 829 27.12 -4.76 -17.55
N GLY A 830 27.44 -5.28 -18.74
CA GLY A 830 28.25 -4.58 -19.74
C GLY A 830 29.77 -4.56 -19.45
N CYS A 831 30.23 -5.27 -18.43
CA CYS A 831 31.66 -5.49 -18.15
C CYS A 831 32.08 -6.91 -18.54
N SER A 832 33.37 -7.10 -18.84
CA SER A 832 33.97 -8.44 -19.04
C SER A 832 34.81 -8.83 -17.83
N SER A 833 34.79 -10.12 -17.47
CA SER A 833 35.68 -10.68 -16.43
C SER A 833 37.15 -10.43 -16.72
N ASP A 834 37.50 -10.33 -17.99
CA ASP A 834 38.88 -10.22 -18.46
C ASP A 834 39.38 -8.77 -18.49
N ASN A 835 38.47 -7.80 -18.31
CA ASN A 835 38.79 -6.37 -18.35
C ASN A 835 38.46 -5.67 -17.03
N LEU A 836 39.42 -5.71 -16.11
CA LEU A 836 39.34 -5.06 -14.79
C LEU A 836 39.09 -3.54 -14.86
N SER A 837 39.50 -2.87 -15.94
CA SER A 837 39.28 -1.43 -16.09
C SER A 837 37.80 -1.08 -16.26
N SER A 838 37.05 -1.92 -16.99
CA SER A 838 35.60 -1.73 -17.21
C SER A 838 34.80 -1.86 -15.91
N ILE A 839 35.20 -2.80 -15.05
CA ILE A 839 34.60 -3.02 -13.73
C ILE A 839 34.87 -1.82 -12.83
N GLN A 840 36.10 -1.29 -12.84
CA GLN A 840 36.44 -0.11 -12.04
C GLN A 840 35.67 1.13 -12.51
N GLU A 841 35.52 1.34 -13.82
CA GLU A 841 34.73 2.43 -14.37
C GLU A 841 33.25 2.32 -13.94
N PHE A 842 32.69 1.11 -13.99
CA PHE A 842 31.34 0.86 -13.49
C PHE A 842 31.21 1.20 -12.01
N ILE A 843 32.14 0.77 -11.15
CA ILE A 843 32.13 1.05 -9.72
C ILE A 843 32.16 2.56 -9.46
N ILE A 844 32.99 3.33 -10.19
CA ILE A 844 33.07 4.78 -10.05
C ILE A 844 31.72 5.43 -10.39
N LYS A 845 31.11 5.05 -11.53
CA LYS A 845 29.79 5.56 -11.94
C LYS A 845 28.69 5.17 -10.97
N ALA A 846 28.70 3.93 -10.48
CA ALA A 846 27.77 3.42 -9.49
C ALA A 846 27.87 4.20 -8.16
N LYS A 847 29.09 4.43 -7.65
CA LYS A 847 29.30 5.25 -6.44
C LYS A 847 28.77 6.67 -6.62
N ALA A 848 29.10 7.32 -7.73
CA ALA A 848 28.61 8.68 -8.03
C ALA A 848 27.08 8.72 -8.09
N ALA A 849 26.45 7.73 -8.73
CA ALA A 849 25.00 7.58 -8.78
C ALA A 849 24.40 7.44 -7.37
N LEU A 850 24.91 6.52 -6.53
CA LEU A 850 24.40 6.33 -5.16
C LEU A 850 24.58 7.56 -4.26
N VAL A 851 25.62 8.37 -4.49
CA VAL A 851 25.82 9.67 -3.82
C VAL A 851 24.78 10.69 -4.28
N SER A 852 24.50 10.77 -5.58
CA SER A 852 23.53 11.72 -6.14
C SER A 852 22.12 11.52 -5.56
N VAL A 853 21.73 10.26 -5.32
CA VAL A 853 20.44 9.90 -4.72
C VAL A 853 20.49 9.74 -3.19
N GLY A 854 21.59 10.17 -2.55
CA GLY A 854 21.71 10.23 -1.10
C GLY A 854 21.58 8.90 -0.37
N ILE A 855 21.93 7.78 -1.04
CA ILE A 855 22.12 6.48 -0.41
C ILE A 855 23.47 6.48 0.31
N VAL A 856 24.52 6.94 -0.38
CA VAL A 856 25.84 7.17 0.21
C VAL A 856 25.89 8.60 0.78
N ARG A 857 26.28 8.74 2.04
CA ARG A 857 26.38 10.01 2.77
C ARG A 857 27.84 10.28 3.19
N ASP A 858 28.11 11.51 3.61
CA ASP A 858 29.38 11.97 4.20
C ASP A 858 30.60 11.74 3.30
N THR A 859 30.50 12.10 2.01
CA THR A 859 31.61 12.00 1.06
C THR A 859 32.71 13.02 1.38
N ILE A 860 33.87 12.54 1.81
CA ILE A 860 35.08 13.38 1.93
C ILE A 860 35.87 13.25 0.63
N LEU A 861 36.17 14.38 -0.03
CA LEU A 861 37.16 14.43 -1.10
C LEU A 861 38.56 14.36 -0.45
N CYS A 862 39.19 13.19 -0.49
CA CYS A 862 40.58 13.06 -0.09
C CYS A 862 41.47 13.70 -1.17
N ASN A 863 41.96 14.91 -0.95
CA ASN A 863 43.03 15.52 -1.74
C ASN A 863 44.38 14.85 -1.38
N GLY A 864 44.63 13.65 -1.91
CA GLY A 864 45.91 12.95 -1.83
C GLY A 864 46.35 12.50 -3.22
N LYS A 865 47.66 12.42 -3.45
CA LYS A 865 48.33 12.23 -4.76
C LYS A 865 48.01 10.92 -5.50
N ASP A 866 47.13 10.07 -4.99
CA ASP A 866 46.61 8.88 -5.67
C ASP A 866 45.08 9.00 -5.84
N GLY A 867 44.67 9.31 -7.07
CA GLY A 867 43.31 9.34 -7.65
C GLY A 867 42.07 9.39 -6.74
N ASN A 868 41.24 10.43 -6.94
CA ASN A 868 39.81 10.59 -6.62
C ASN A 868 39.07 9.39 -5.96
N LYS A 869 39.44 9.01 -4.73
CA LYS A 869 38.68 8.00 -3.96
C LYS A 869 37.59 8.72 -3.15
N LEU A 870 36.35 8.68 -3.64
CA LEU A 870 35.18 9.07 -2.84
C LEU A 870 35.01 8.06 -1.69
N SER A 871 35.33 8.46 -0.46
CA SER A 871 34.98 7.70 0.75
C SER A 871 33.66 8.24 1.31
N GLY A 872 32.58 7.48 1.14
CA GLY A 872 31.28 7.75 1.76
C GLY A 872 30.80 6.53 2.54
N ARG A 873 29.76 6.67 3.36
CA ARG A 873 29.16 5.57 4.13
C ARG A 873 27.68 5.40 3.83
N ILE A 874 27.22 4.15 3.87
CA ILE A 874 25.81 3.77 3.84
C ILE A 874 25.42 3.44 5.28
N VAL A 875 24.28 3.95 5.75
CA VAL A 875 23.77 3.68 7.10
C VAL A 875 23.27 2.24 7.18
N ASP A 876 23.52 1.53 8.28
CA ASP A 876 23.14 0.10 8.41
C ASP A 876 21.64 -0.16 8.19
N SER A 877 20.78 0.77 8.61
CA SER A 877 19.34 0.71 8.35
C SER A 877 19.01 0.74 6.86
N ASP A 878 19.79 1.48 6.07
CA ASP A 878 19.59 1.66 4.62
C ASP A 878 20.18 0.48 3.82
N MET A 879 21.07 -0.31 4.42
CA MET A 879 21.78 -1.42 3.77
C MET A 879 20.85 -2.58 3.37
N HIS A 880 19.74 -2.73 4.09
CA HIS A 880 18.74 -3.78 3.87
C HIS A 880 17.40 -3.22 3.35
N ASP A 881 17.33 -1.91 3.08
CA ASP A 881 16.10 -1.24 2.66
C ASP A 881 15.95 -1.23 1.13
N VAL A 882 15.40 -2.34 0.63
CA VAL A 882 15.13 -2.53 -0.80
C VAL A 882 14.07 -1.55 -1.31
N GLY A 883 13.10 -1.21 -0.46
CA GLY A 883 12.09 -0.20 -0.77
C GLY A 883 12.72 1.14 -1.11
N ARG A 884 13.61 1.63 -0.26
CA ARG A 884 14.34 2.88 -0.45
C ARG A 884 15.29 2.83 -1.64
N PHE A 885 16.06 1.75 -1.81
CA PHE A 885 16.96 1.58 -2.95
C PHE A 885 16.22 1.79 -4.28
N LEU A 886 15.11 1.08 -4.48
CA LEU A 886 14.36 1.10 -5.74
C LEU A 886 13.65 2.44 -5.95
N ASN A 887 13.15 3.06 -4.88
CA ASN A 887 12.58 4.41 -4.93
C ASN A 887 13.60 5.49 -5.31
N ARG A 888 14.85 5.33 -4.89
CA ARG A 888 15.96 6.22 -5.24
C ARG A 888 16.46 5.99 -6.64
N LEU A 889 16.44 4.73 -7.10
CA LEU A 889 16.89 4.35 -8.42
C LEU A 889 16.11 5.05 -9.55
N LEU A 890 14.83 5.38 -9.33
CA LEU A 890 14.03 6.17 -10.28
C LEU A 890 14.63 7.56 -10.54
N GLY A 891 15.40 8.13 -9.62
CA GLY A 891 16.01 9.45 -9.81
C GLY A 891 17.30 9.48 -10.60
N LEU A 892 17.72 8.34 -11.14
CA LEU A 892 18.98 8.23 -11.87
C LEU A 892 18.76 8.29 -13.38
N PRO A 893 19.77 8.71 -14.15
CA PRO A 893 19.74 8.58 -15.60
C PRO A 893 19.49 7.11 -16.03
N PRO A 894 18.71 6.86 -17.09
CA PRO A 894 18.26 5.51 -17.48
C PRO A 894 19.38 4.46 -17.67
N ASP A 895 20.53 4.83 -18.25
CA ASP A 895 21.64 3.89 -18.48
C ASP A 895 22.22 3.34 -17.17
N ILE A 896 22.61 4.21 -16.23
CA ILE A 896 23.18 3.77 -14.94
C ILE A 896 22.11 3.13 -14.04
N GLN A 897 20.86 3.62 -14.12
CA GLN A 897 19.71 3.03 -13.44
C GLN A 897 19.55 1.55 -13.82
N ASN A 898 19.50 1.25 -15.12
CA ASN A 898 19.27 -0.10 -15.62
C ASN A 898 20.40 -1.05 -15.24
N ARG A 899 21.67 -0.61 -15.37
CA ARG A 899 22.83 -1.44 -15.00
C ARG A 899 22.90 -1.74 -13.50
N LEU A 900 22.57 -0.77 -12.64
CA LEU A 900 22.51 -1.00 -11.19
C LEU A 900 21.38 -1.98 -10.82
N PHE A 901 20.22 -1.86 -11.47
CA PHE A 901 19.12 -2.80 -11.26
C PHE A 901 19.50 -4.22 -11.70
N GLU A 902 20.07 -4.37 -12.89
CA GLU A 902 20.50 -5.67 -13.41
C GLU A 902 21.56 -6.33 -12.52
N LEU A 903 22.52 -5.57 -11.99
CA LEU A 903 23.48 -6.11 -11.01
C LEU A 903 22.79 -6.65 -9.76
N PHE A 904 21.82 -5.91 -9.21
CA PHE A 904 21.03 -6.34 -8.05
C PHE A 904 20.28 -7.65 -8.35
N ILE A 905 19.64 -7.74 -9.52
CA ILE A 905 18.92 -8.95 -9.95
C ILE A 905 19.85 -10.16 -10.06
N ASN A 906 21.00 -10.01 -10.72
CA ASN A 906 21.94 -11.11 -10.89
C ASN A 906 22.46 -11.66 -9.55
N ILE A 907 22.69 -10.77 -8.56
CA ILE A 907 23.09 -11.17 -7.20
C ILE A 907 21.94 -11.89 -6.49
N LEU A 908 20.70 -11.40 -6.61
CA LEU A 908 19.53 -12.05 -6.04
C LEU A 908 19.35 -13.46 -6.60
N GLU A 909 19.44 -13.63 -7.91
CA GLU A 909 19.35 -14.92 -8.58
C GLU A 909 20.42 -15.90 -8.08
N LEU A 910 21.66 -15.43 -7.90
CA LEU A 910 22.75 -16.22 -7.33
C LEU A 910 22.45 -16.67 -5.89
N LEU A 911 21.92 -15.78 -5.05
CA LEU A 911 21.61 -16.11 -3.65
C LEU A 911 20.44 -17.09 -3.52
N VAL A 912 19.36 -16.86 -4.27
CA VAL A 912 18.22 -17.80 -4.33
C VAL A 912 18.69 -19.16 -4.85
N HIS A 913 19.57 -19.16 -5.85
CA HIS A 913 20.15 -20.38 -6.38
C HIS A 913 20.96 -21.16 -5.33
N ASN A 914 21.84 -20.48 -4.59
CA ASN A 914 22.62 -21.12 -3.51
C ASN A 914 21.72 -21.66 -2.39
N ALA A 915 20.68 -20.91 -2.00
CA ALA A 915 19.75 -21.35 -0.98
C ALA A 915 18.93 -22.58 -1.40
N ARG A 916 18.53 -22.67 -2.67
CA ARG A 916 17.90 -23.87 -3.23
C ARG A 916 18.83 -25.08 -3.19
N ARG A 917 20.13 -24.88 -3.49
CA ARG A 917 21.14 -25.94 -3.42
C ARG A 917 21.36 -26.44 -2.00
N GLU A 918 21.27 -25.54 -1.02
CA GLU A 918 21.48 -25.81 0.41
C GLU A 918 20.21 -26.29 1.14
N GLY A 919 19.07 -26.42 0.44
CA GLY A 919 17.80 -26.84 1.04
C GLY A 919 17.15 -25.81 1.97
N GLN A 920 17.65 -24.57 1.98
CA GLN A 920 17.17 -23.50 2.88
C GLN A 920 16.09 -22.60 2.24
N PHE A 921 15.72 -22.85 0.98
CA PHE A 921 14.74 -22.05 0.25
C PHE A 921 13.33 -22.55 0.52
N ASP A 922 12.59 -21.85 1.39
CA ASP A 922 11.15 -22.08 1.58
C ASP A 922 10.37 -21.61 0.33
N SER A 923 9.71 -22.56 -0.32
CA SER A 923 8.87 -22.33 -1.50
C SER A 923 7.36 -22.37 -1.21
N GLY A 924 6.95 -22.49 0.06
CA GLY A 924 5.55 -22.72 0.45
C GLY A 924 5.14 -24.19 0.28
N ILE A 925 3.83 -24.45 0.15
CA ILE A 925 3.32 -25.80 -0.13
C ILE A 925 3.88 -26.29 -1.48
N VAL A 926 4.52 -27.45 -1.46
CA VAL A 926 5.15 -28.05 -2.65
C VAL A 926 4.38 -29.30 -3.05
N ASP A 927 3.96 -29.36 -4.31
CA ASP A 927 3.42 -30.59 -4.87
C ASP A 927 4.53 -31.64 -4.97
N ILE A 928 4.42 -32.70 -4.17
CA ILE A 928 5.35 -33.82 -4.21
C ILE A 928 4.86 -34.82 -5.26
N LYS A 929 5.65 -34.97 -6.34
CA LYS A 929 5.43 -36.00 -7.36
C LYS A 929 6.37 -37.18 -7.12
N ALA A 930 5.81 -38.37 -7.18
CA ALA A 930 6.47 -39.66 -6.97
C ALA A 930 5.70 -40.72 -7.77
N ASN A 931 6.34 -41.80 -8.22
CA ASN A 931 5.64 -42.90 -8.91
C ASN A 931 4.95 -43.82 -7.91
N ILE A 932 5.46 -43.87 -6.68
CA ILE A 932 5.05 -44.68 -5.55
C ILE A 932 5.00 -43.76 -4.32
N ILE A 933 3.80 -43.63 -3.75
CA ILE A 933 3.56 -42.93 -2.49
C ILE A 933 3.01 -43.96 -1.51
N GLU A 934 3.79 -44.31 -0.50
CA GLU A 934 3.40 -45.25 0.54
C GLU A 934 3.15 -44.50 1.85
N GLN A 935 1.94 -44.63 2.42
CA GLN A 935 1.66 -44.07 3.73
C GLN A 935 2.41 -44.87 4.80
N GLN A 936 3.24 -44.19 5.58
CA GLN A 936 4.00 -44.79 6.67
C GLN A 936 3.17 -44.79 7.96
N GLY A 937 2.69 -45.96 8.36
CA GLY A 937 1.90 -46.14 9.58
C GLY A 937 0.48 -45.58 9.49
N SER A 938 -0.23 -45.58 10.63
CA SER A 938 -1.58 -45.02 10.71
C SER A 938 -1.55 -43.50 10.88
N PRO A 939 -2.50 -42.76 10.30
CA PRO A 939 -2.60 -41.32 10.49
C PRO A 939 -2.77 -40.99 11.97
N LYS A 940 -2.09 -39.94 12.44
CA LYS A 940 -2.14 -39.53 13.85
C LYS A 940 -2.98 -38.28 14.01
N THR A 941 -4.06 -38.35 14.78
CA THR A 941 -4.80 -37.15 15.19
C THR A 941 -3.93 -36.31 16.11
N VAL A 942 -3.59 -35.11 15.66
CA VAL A 942 -2.74 -34.15 16.39
C VAL A 942 -3.59 -33.26 17.29
N HIS A 943 -4.77 -32.86 16.82
CA HIS A 943 -5.67 -31.97 17.54
C HIS A 943 -7.12 -32.22 17.12
N VAL A 944 -8.07 -31.95 18.00
CA VAL A 944 -9.50 -31.91 17.72
C VAL A 944 -10.04 -30.60 18.28
N ASP A 945 -10.71 -29.81 17.45
CA ASP A 945 -11.32 -28.56 17.86
C ASP A 945 -12.58 -28.82 18.71
N ASN A 946 -12.68 -28.15 19.86
CA ASN A 946 -13.76 -28.38 20.81
C ASN A 946 -15.12 -27.78 20.36
N LEU A 947 -15.14 -26.84 19.41
CA LEU A 947 -16.37 -26.17 18.95
C LEU A 947 -16.96 -26.84 17.71
N SER A 948 -16.13 -27.20 16.74
CA SER A 948 -16.56 -27.79 15.47
C SER A 948 -16.42 -29.31 15.43
N GLY A 949 -15.61 -29.91 16.31
CA GLY A 949 -15.23 -31.32 16.24
C GLY A 949 -14.24 -31.64 15.11
N ALA A 950 -13.71 -30.63 14.40
CA ALA A 950 -12.75 -30.82 13.32
C ALA A 950 -11.44 -31.40 13.84
N SER A 951 -10.91 -32.43 13.17
CA SER A 951 -9.65 -33.09 13.55
C SER A 951 -8.51 -32.69 12.61
N THR A 952 -7.36 -32.33 13.17
CA THR A 952 -6.10 -32.18 12.45
C THR A 952 -5.37 -33.51 12.49
N VAL A 953 -5.12 -34.11 11.33
CA VAL A 953 -4.49 -35.43 11.21
C VAL A 953 -3.15 -35.30 10.49
N LEU A 954 -2.11 -35.86 11.09
CA LEU A 954 -0.79 -35.99 10.50
C LEU A 954 -0.72 -37.28 9.68
N PHE A 955 -0.42 -37.13 8.39
CA PHE A 955 -0.09 -38.22 7.49
C PHE A 955 1.41 -38.20 7.22
N THR A 956 2.06 -39.34 7.40
CA THR A 956 3.46 -39.54 7.02
C THR A 956 3.49 -40.37 5.76
N PHE A 957 4.20 -39.90 4.73
CA PHE A 957 4.35 -40.62 3.47
C PHE A 957 5.83 -40.89 3.19
N THR A 958 6.11 -42.09 2.69
CA THR A 958 7.37 -42.44 2.03
C THR A 958 7.13 -42.31 0.53
N VAL A 959 8.02 -41.62 -0.17
CA VAL A 959 7.88 -41.37 -1.61
C VAL A 959 9.12 -41.85 -2.33
N ASP A 960 8.97 -42.50 -3.49
CA ASP A 960 10.09 -42.74 -4.38
C ASP A 960 10.46 -41.43 -5.08
N ARG A 961 11.71 -40.98 -4.89
CA ARG A 961 12.23 -39.84 -5.66
C ARG A 961 13.47 -40.29 -6.39
N GLY A 962 13.39 -40.23 -7.71
CA GLY A 962 14.49 -40.61 -8.57
C GLY A 962 14.51 -42.08 -8.97
N ILE A 963 15.49 -42.42 -9.80
CA ILE A 963 15.71 -43.78 -10.29
C ILE A 963 17.17 -44.12 -10.01
N THR A 964 17.42 -45.26 -9.37
CA THR A 964 18.77 -45.77 -9.14
C THR A 964 19.46 -46.07 -10.46
N TRP A 965 20.79 -46.08 -10.46
CA TRP A 965 21.56 -46.43 -11.65
C TRP A 965 21.20 -47.84 -12.15
N GLU A 966 21.02 -48.79 -11.23
CA GLU A 966 20.67 -50.18 -11.54
C GLU A 966 19.35 -50.26 -12.30
N PHE A 967 18.31 -49.57 -11.81
CA PHE A 967 17.01 -49.55 -12.47
C PHE A 967 17.07 -48.87 -13.85
N ALA A 968 17.75 -47.72 -13.97
CA ALA A 968 17.90 -47.05 -15.26
C ALA A 968 18.65 -47.94 -16.28
N LYS A 969 19.65 -48.68 -15.81
CA LYS A 969 20.40 -49.61 -16.64
C LYS A 969 19.55 -50.81 -17.05
N ASP A 970 18.78 -51.38 -16.14
CA ASP A 970 17.89 -52.51 -16.44
C ASP A 970 16.84 -52.11 -17.49
N VAL A 971 16.23 -50.92 -17.36
CA VAL A 971 15.29 -50.37 -18.36
C VAL A 971 15.95 -50.18 -19.73
N PHE A 972 17.21 -49.73 -19.78
CA PHE A 972 17.97 -49.63 -21.03
C PHE A 972 18.31 -51.00 -21.63
N ASP A 973 18.71 -51.97 -20.79
CA ASP A 973 19.09 -53.32 -21.20
C ASP A 973 17.87 -54.15 -21.66
N GLU A 974 16.69 -53.97 -21.06
CA GLU A 974 15.43 -54.55 -21.53
C GLU A 974 15.04 -53.99 -22.91
N ARG A 975 15.13 -52.67 -23.08
CA ARG A 975 14.85 -52.03 -24.37
C ARG A 975 15.81 -52.49 -25.48
N GLN A 976 17.06 -52.80 -25.12
CA GLN A 976 18.05 -53.39 -26.04
C GLN A 976 17.65 -54.82 -26.46
N LYS A 977 17.03 -55.60 -25.57
CA LYS A 977 16.59 -56.98 -25.84
C LYS A 977 15.32 -57.03 -26.70
N ASP A 978 14.43 -56.04 -26.58
CA ASP A 978 13.16 -55.95 -27.32
C ASP A 978 13.30 -55.65 -28.83
N GLY A 979 14.52 -55.50 -29.35
CA GLY A 979 14.80 -55.38 -30.79
C GLY A 979 14.39 -54.04 -31.44
N HIS A 980 13.70 -53.15 -30.71
CA HIS A 980 13.36 -51.78 -31.11
C HIS A 980 14.42 -50.77 -30.62
N VAL A 981 15.68 -50.92 -31.07
CA VAL A 981 16.76 -50.02 -30.66
C VAL A 981 16.88 -48.85 -31.64
N SER A 982 16.46 -47.66 -31.22
CA SER A 982 16.79 -46.43 -31.93
C SER A 982 18.28 -46.17 -31.83
N THR A 983 18.92 -45.72 -32.92
CA THR A 983 20.32 -45.27 -32.89
C THR A 983 20.59 -44.18 -31.83
N ASN A 984 19.57 -43.41 -31.45
CA ASN A 984 19.71 -42.36 -30.44
C ASN A 984 19.30 -42.80 -29.02
N ASP A 985 18.95 -44.07 -28.78
CA ASP A 985 18.65 -44.55 -27.42
C ASP A 985 19.92 -44.64 -26.58
N GLY A 986 19.87 -44.17 -25.33
CA GLY A 986 20.97 -44.32 -24.38
C GLY A 986 21.12 -43.15 -23.42
N PHE A 987 22.27 -43.11 -22.74
CA PHE A 987 22.56 -42.10 -21.74
C PHE A 987 23.12 -40.83 -22.35
N TYR A 988 22.74 -39.68 -21.78
CA TYR A 988 23.05 -38.35 -22.25
C TYR A 988 23.57 -37.47 -21.11
N GLU A 989 24.52 -36.60 -21.43
CA GLU A 989 25.11 -35.60 -20.55
C GLU A 989 24.73 -34.20 -21.08
N SER A 990 24.41 -33.25 -20.21
CA SER A 990 24.07 -31.88 -20.61
C SER A 990 25.26 -31.18 -21.29
N ARG A 991 25.00 -30.44 -22.38
CA ARG A 991 26.04 -29.67 -23.08
C ARG A 991 26.46 -28.42 -22.33
N ARG A 992 25.51 -27.81 -21.64
CA ARG A 992 25.75 -26.69 -20.73
C ARG A 992 25.86 -27.24 -19.33
N GLU A 993 26.81 -26.70 -18.58
CA GLU A 993 26.80 -26.86 -17.13
C GLU A 993 25.60 -26.10 -16.58
N TRP A 994 24.82 -26.79 -15.77
CA TRP A 994 23.74 -26.21 -14.98
C TRP A 994 24.17 -26.44 -13.53
N ILE A 995 24.09 -25.40 -12.68
CA ILE A 995 24.41 -25.57 -11.25
C ILE A 995 25.89 -25.98 -11.02
N GLY A 996 26.80 -25.59 -11.93
CA GLY A 996 28.23 -25.93 -11.86
C GLY A 996 28.56 -27.42 -12.08
N ARG A 997 27.60 -28.20 -12.59
CA ARG A 997 27.76 -29.63 -12.90
C ARG A 997 27.09 -29.94 -14.24
N ARG A 998 27.40 -31.12 -14.77
CA ARG A 998 26.71 -31.66 -15.95
C ARG A 998 25.71 -32.70 -15.50
N HIS A 999 24.50 -32.60 -16.01
CA HIS A 999 23.39 -33.48 -15.64
C HIS A 999 23.32 -34.68 -16.56
N TYR A 1000 22.91 -35.81 -16.00
CA TYR A 1000 22.79 -37.08 -16.71
C TYR A 1000 21.32 -37.49 -16.84
N MET A 1001 20.99 -38.12 -17.96
CA MET A 1001 19.65 -38.64 -18.23
C MET A 1001 19.70 -39.80 -19.20
N LEU A 1002 18.68 -40.65 -19.15
CA LEU A 1002 18.46 -41.74 -20.10
C LEU A 1002 17.34 -41.31 -21.05
N ALA A 1003 17.56 -41.46 -22.35
CA ALA A 1003 16.56 -41.17 -23.37
C ALA A 1003 16.29 -42.43 -24.19
N LEU A 1004 15.02 -42.80 -24.30
CA LEU A 1004 14.54 -43.96 -25.07
C LEU A 1004 13.44 -43.52 -26.03
N GLU A 1005 13.49 -43.93 -27.29
CA GLU A 1005 12.46 -43.59 -28.26
C GLU A 1005 11.10 -44.13 -27.83
N GLY A 1006 10.10 -43.25 -27.81
CA GLY A 1006 8.72 -43.52 -27.42
C GLY A 1006 7.94 -44.26 -28.52
N THR A 1007 6.61 -44.24 -28.42
CA THR A 1007 5.73 -44.83 -29.44
C THR A 1007 5.66 -44.00 -30.73
N LEU A 1008 5.90 -42.70 -30.63
CA LEU A 1008 5.99 -41.77 -31.77
C LEU A 1008 7.45 -41.61 -32.22
N ALA A 1009 7.75 -41.93 -33.48
CA ALA A 1009 9.10 -41.83 -34.02
C ALA A 1009 9.64 -40.39 -33.90
N GLY A 1010 10.87 -40.25 -33.39
CA GLY A 1010 11.52 -38.97 -33.14
C GLY A 1010 11.17 -38.29 -31.81
N MET A 1011 10.32 -38.90 -30.98
CA MET A 1011 9.99 -38.45 -29.62
C MET A 1011 10.62 -39.42 -28.59
N TYR A 1012 11.29 -38.88 -27.58
CA TYR A 1012 12.06 -39.67 -26.61
C TYR A 1012 11.50 -39.53 -25.20
N LYS A 1013 11.19 -40.66 -24.57
CA LYS A 1013 10.95 -40.77 -23.13
C LYS A 1013 12.23 -40.50 -22.37
N ILE A 1014 12.16 -39.66 -21.34
CA ILE A 1014 13.32 -39.19 -20.59
C ILE A 1014 13.26 -39.69 -19.16
N PHE A 1015 14.35 -40.26 -18.66
CA PHE A 1015 14.50 -40.65 -17.25
C PHE A 1015 15.65 -39.87 -16.63
N ARG A 1016 15.48 -39.41 -15.38
CA ARG A 1016 16.48 -38.62 -14.64
C ARG A 1016 16.79 -39.21 -13.28
N PRO A 1017 18.04 -39.10 -12.79
CA PRO A 1017 18.43 -39.59 -11.47
C PRO A 1017 17.55 -39.04 -10.34
N ALA A 1018 17.25 -37.73 -10.33
CA ALA A 1018 16.54 -37.09 -9.22
C ALA A 1018 15.00 -37.15 -9.27
N VAL A 1019 14.41 -37.49 -10.43
CA VAL A 1019 12.95 -37.35 -10.67
C VAL A 1019 12.31 -38.62 -11.22
N GLY A 1020 13.08 -39.50 -11.88
CA GLY A 1020 12.56 -40.68 -12.56
C GLY A 1020 12.07 -40.39 -13.98
N GLU A 1021 11.05 -41.12 -14.47
CA GLU A 1021 10.46 -40.92 -15.81
C GLU A 1021 9.78 -39.56 -15.92
N VAL A 1022 10.06 -38.84 -17.00
CA VAL A 1022 9.49 -37.53 -17.30
C VAL A 1022 8.31 -37.71 -18.26
N LEU A 1023 7.13 -37.26 -17.85
CA LEU A 1023 5.87 -37.34 -18.61
C LEU A 1023 5.95 -36.75 -20.03
N ARG A 1024 6.78 -35.73 -20.24
CA ARG A 1024 6.93 -35.08 -21.55
C ARG A 1024 8.04 -35.77 -22.35
N GLU A 1025 7.66 -36.37 -23.47
CA GLU A 1025 8.62 -36.84 -24.46
C GLU A 1025 9.36 -35.65 -25.11
N MET A 1026 10.64 -35.84 -25.40
CA MET A 1026 11.50 -34.81 -25.97
C MET A 1026 11.73 -35.08 -27.46
N PRO A 1027 11.46 -34.12 -28.36
CA PRO A 1027 11.80 -34.25 -29.77
C PRO A 1027 13.31 -34.40 -29.96
N LEU A 1028 13.74 -35.22 -30.92
CA LEU A 1028 15.15 -35.49 -31.20
C LEU A 1028 15.98 -34.21 -31.43
N ALA A 1029 15.40 -33.20 -32.09
CA ALA A 1029 16.04 -31.92 -32.34
C ALA A 1029 16.36 -31.17 -31.03
N GLU A 1030 15.43 -31.18 -30.09
CA GLU A 1030 15.61 -30.58 -28.77
C GLU A 1030 16.66 -31.36 -27.96
N LEU A 1031 16.58 -32.70 -27.95
CA LEU A 1031 17.52 -33.58 -27.27
C LEU A 1031 18.97 -33.35 -27.74
N LYS A 1032 19.20 -33.32 -29.05
CA LYS A 1032 20.54 -33.09 -29.63
C LYS A 1032 21.07 -31.68 -29.40
N SER A 1033 20.18 -30.69 -29.27
CA SER A 1033 20.57 -29.30 -29.00
C SER A 1033 21.03 -29.08 -27.55
N LYS A 1034 20.38 -29.77 -26.59
CA LYS A 1034 20.61 -29.57 -25.15
C LYS A 1034 21.60 -30.58 -24.55
N TYR A 1035 21.68 -31.79 -25.11
CA TYR A 1035 22.44 -32.89 -24.54
C TYR A 1035 23.39 -33.54 -25.55
N ARG A 1036 24.37 -34.27 -25.04
CA ARG A 1036 25.34 -35.06 -25.79
C ARG A 1036 25.27 -36.51 -25.31
N LYS A 1037 25.10 -37.44 -26.25
CA LYS A 1037 25.10 -38.88 -25.94
C LYS A 1037 26.45 -39.28 -25.34
N VAL A 1038 26.41 -40.02 -24.24
CA VAL A 1038 27.59 -40.52 -23.53
C VAL A 1038 27.94 -41.90 -24.09
N SER A 1039 29.18 -42.09 -24.54
CA SER A 1039 29.66 -43.36 -25.08
C SER A 1039 30.22 -44.31 -24.03
N SER A 1040 30.62 -43.80 -22.87
CA SER A 1040 31.13 -44.59 -21.74
C SER A 1040 30.03 -44.79 -20.70
N ILE A 1041 29.67 -46.05 -20.48
CA ILE A 1041 28.69 -46.43 -19.47
C ILE A 1041 29.19 -46.14 -18.04
N GLU A 1042 30.50 -46.23 -17.81
CA GLU A 1042 31.15 -45.91 -16.53
C GLU A 1042 31.05 -44.42 -16.21
N LYS A 1043 31.22 -43.56 -17.21
CA LYS A 1043 31.03 -42.12 -17.07
C LYS A 1043 29.57 -41.78 -16.77
N ALA A 1044 28.64 -42.42 -17.47
CA ALA A 1044 27.21 -42.25 -17.22
C ALA A 1044 26.83 -42.72 -15.80
N ASN A 1045 27.35 -43.87 -15.35
CA ASN A 1045 27.14 -44.40 -14.01
C ASN A 1045 27.59 -43.41 -12.94
N LYS A 1046 28.86 -43.00 -12.98
CA LYS A 1046 29.42 -42.09 -12.00
C LYS A 1046 28.63 -40.78 -11.92
N GLY A 1047 28.29 -40.20 -13.07
CA GLY A 1047 27.48 -38.98 -13.15
C GLY A 1047 26.05 -39.16 -12.63
N TRP A 1048 25.44 -40.31 -12.90
CA TRP A 1048 24.09 -40.64 -12.45
C TRP A 1048 24.02 -40.84 -10.93
N VAL A 1049 24.94 -41.62 -10.37
CA VAL A 1049 25.01 -41.90 -8.92
C VAL A 1049 25.30 -40.63 -8.13
N GLU A 1050 26.25 -39.80 -8.57
CA GLU A 1050 26.52 -38.50 -7.94
C GLU A 1050 25.28 -37.58 -7.94
N GLU A 1051 24.48 -37.60 -9.01
CA GLU A 1051 23.24 -36.80 -9.10
C GLU A 1051 22.10 -37.40 -8.25
N TYR A 1052 22.01 -38.73 -8.18
CA TYR A 1052 21.04 -39.46 -7.34
C TYR A 1052 21.30 -39.25 -5.84
N GLU A 1053 22.54 -39.41 -5.37
CA GLU A 1053 22.91 -39.23 -3.96
C GLU A 1053 22.70 -37.79 -3.48
N VAL A 1054 23.06 -36.80 -4.31
CA VAL A 1054 22.82 -35.38 -4.02
C VAL A 1054 21.32 -35.08 -3.91
N SER A 1055 20.50 -35.75 -4.71
CA SER A 1055 19.04 -35.58 -4.63
C SER A 1055 18.45 -36.11 -3.33
N ALA A 1056 19.08 -37.12 -2.72
CA ALA A 1056 18.70 -37.65 -1.41
C ALA A 1056 19.12 -36.72 -0.26
N GLU A 1057 20.31 -36.10 -0.34
CA GLU A 1057 20.78 -35.15 0.68
C GLU A 1057 20.01 -33.82 0.67
N GLN A 1058 19.64 -33.32 -0.51
CA GLN A 1058 18.81 -32.11 -0.65
C GLN A 1058 17.42 -32.24 0.02
N ALA A 1059 16.95 -33.47 0.28
CA ALA A 1059 15.66 -33.74 0.89
C ALA A 1059 15.67 -33.77 2.43
N SER A 1060 16.85 -33.82 3.07
CA SER A 1060 16.96 -33.91 4.53
C SER A 1060 16.65 -32.59 5.28
N GLY A 1061 16.29 -31.53 4.55
CA GLY A 1061 15.86 -30.23 5.07
C GLY A 1061 14.39 -29.87 4.80
N LEU A 1062 13.56 -30.80 4.30
CA LEU A 1062 12.10 -30.63 4.17
C LEU A 1062 11.37 -30.99 5.46
#